data_AF-A0A151BJV9-F1
#
_entry.id   AF-A0A151BJV9-F1
#
_cell.length_a   1.000
_cell.length_b   1.000
_cell.length_c   1.000
_cell.angle_alpha   90.00
_cell.angle_beta   90.00
_cell.angle_gamma   90.00
#
_symmetry.space_group_name_H-M   'P 1'
#
loop_
_entity.id
_entity.type
_entity.pdbx_description
1 polymer ?
#
loop_
_entity_poly.entity_id
_entity_poly.type
_entity_poly.pdbx_seq_one_letter_code
_entity_poly.pdbx_strand_id
1 'polypeptide(L)'
;MKVFKHPFKPVDKTSVDLDKLVKDVKKIMEMSDEEIVSLILDKATFQLCGCPNCHGGAQETSLTVWSIDDPWHIRCRYCGMRFPNEKYPEDRELKVVNPLGKVQIYRYYLDEYGFMYFFTDTARHRIKWFFSDGAYKLGLLYQLTGDGKYARKAAVILNRFAEVYPNIPVHSDDVMNRTGWKRFYTGPPPYPSNSGKWERWHIAELPTNCALAYDMIRESEELDKLSEELGYDVRKKIEDDFFRASVEFIKTYGDDPLPYRTIFGMIVIGRAIEEPEYVHEAVDSFKRFFIKKFFYDGMLELGSPGYHMQLLKGLERVPPVAEGYSDPPGYVSPIDKKTYKNLDLASEVKPFIERANSAVRKLLYPDGTFAPVHDAWPKSRYGLEPSEKPPEEAKPALLPGYGHAVLGRGKGPNQIQAHLHFCFLDGHGHADNLNIIIFAKGKELLPDIGYTHTVLRAWATCTLGHNTVLIDEKCQHLRNDKHSFGSLLLYDVGKPDIQVVEACGERSYDLIIEDLEMYRRLLLMIGVSEEDTYIVDIFRVKGGSLHDWVAHGSADEDQEVLCSLKLKPKPGTLRGPDTRYSDTRKEQDLIFEDRDSDYGLVDNLRSAVTNETWTCDWKCKDGSGVGLRVTMLGGPEREVILGQGPSVRAIKEENRLADLYKTSVLVVREKAKESVNVAVWEPYKGAHFIDGVEPLQVEGGDPMSVGVKV
;
A
#
# COMPACT_ATOMS: atom_id res chain seq x y z
N MET A 1 38.21 17.99 23.73
CA MET A 1 37.61 16.66 23.47
C MET A 1 36.71 16.81 22.27
N LYS A 2 36.81 15.93 21.26
CA LYS A 2 35.82 15.90 20.18
C LYS A 2 34.47 15.58 20.80
N VAL A 3 33.52 16.48 20.60
CA VAL A 3 32.18 16.41 21.20
C VAL A 3 31.33 15.35 20.51
N PHE A 4 31.50 15.20 19.20
CA PHE A 4 30.88 14.17 18.38
C PHE A 4 31.92 13.13 17.95
N LYS A 5 31.47 11.88 17.84
CA LYS A 5 32.29 10.76 17.36
C LYS A 5 31.87 10.42 15.93
N HIS A 6 32.84 10.23 15.05
CA HIS A 6 32.65 9.80 13.68
C HIS A 6 33.43 8.50 13.40
N PRO A 7 32.80 7.49 12.78
CA PRO A 7 31.36 7.42 12.55
C PRO A 7 30.58 7.37 13.88
N PHE A 8 29.38 7.96 13.90
CA PHE A 8 28.55 7.98 15.12
C PHE A 8 28.04 6.60 15.50
N LYS A 9 28.05 5.66 14.55
CA LYS A 9 27.91 4.22 14.79
C LYS A 9 29.18 3.49 14.39
N PRO A 10 29.78 2.69 15.28
CA PRO A 10 30.89 1.84 14.89
C PRO A 10 30.44 0.81 13.84
N VAL A 11 31.29 0.54 12.85
CA VAL A 11 31.06 -0.52 11.88
C VAL A 11 31.42 -1.86 12.53
N ASP A 12 30.43 -2.74 12.70
CA ASP A 12 30.64 -4.09 13.22
C ASP A 12 31.28 -4.98 12.16
N LYS A 13 32.51 -5.45 12.43
CA LYS A 13 33.29 -6.28 11.51
C LYS A 13 32.72 -7.69 11.34
N THR A 14 31.91 -8.18 12.29
CA THR A 14 31.42 -9.57 12.30
C THR A 14 30.13 -9.76 11.50
N SER A 15 29.39 -8.69 11.23
CA SER A 15 28.13 -8.70 10.49
C SER A 15 28.27 -8.38 9.00
N VAL A 16 29.50 -8.17 8.51
CA VAL A 16 29.76 -7.70 7.15
C VAL A 16 30.62 -8.69 6.36
N ASP A 17 30.10 -9.13 5.22
CA ASP A 17 30.86 -9.90 4.23
C ASP A 17 31.81 -8.97 3.44
N LEU A 18 33.07 -8.94 3.87
CA LEU A 18 34.10 -8.06 3.32
C LEU A 18 34.37 -8.37 1.84
N ASP A 19 34.44 -9.65 1.45
CA ASP A 19 34.72 -10.06 0.07
C ASP A 19 33.59 -9.63 -0.87
N LYS A 20 32.35 -9.78 -0.42
CA LYS A 20 31.19 -9.26 -1.14
C LYS A 20 31.25 -7.74 -1.27
N LEU A 21 31.58 -7.00 -0.22
CA LEU A 21 31.70 -5.54 -0.31
C LEU A 21 32.77 -5.10 -1.31
N VAL A 22 33.95 -5.71 -1.28
CA VAL A 22 35.03 -5.42 -2.25
C VAL A 22 34.56 -5.70 -3.68
N LYS A 23 33.84 -6.82 -3.89
CA LYS A 23 33.26 -7.16 -5.19
C LYS A 23 32.21 -6.14 -5.65
N ASP A 24 31.34 -5.71 -4.75
CA ASP A 24 30.24 -4.78 -5.05
C ASP A 24 30.76 -3.40 -5.50
N VAL A 25 31.86 -2.92 -4.93
CA VAL A 25 32.45 -1.61 -5.30
C VAL A 25 33.49 -1.70 -6.41
N LYS A 26 33.83 -2.90 -6.88
CA LYS A 26 34.94 -3.14 -7.83
C LYS A 26 34.89 -2.20 -9.04
N LYS A 27 33.71 -2.08 -9.66
CA LYS A 27 33.50 -1.22 -10.83
C LYS A 27 33.75 0.26 -10.53
N ILE A 28 33.39 0.74 -9.34
CA ILE A 28 33.66 2.12 -8.92
C ILE A 28 35.16 2.33 -8.69
N MET A 29 35.83 1.34 -8.09
CA MET A 29 37.27 1.39 -7.84
C MET A 29 38.12 1.35 -9.12
N GLU A 30 37.60 0.74 -10.19
CA GLU A 30 38.24 0.69 -11.51
C GLU A 30 38.11 2.00 -12.30
N MET A 31 37.13 2.86 -11.96
CA MET A 31 36.94 4.16 -12.61
C MET A 31 37.96 5.20 -12.12
N SER A 32 38.33 6.13 -12.98
CA SER A 32 38.99 7.39 -12.62
C SER A 32 38.04 8.33 -11.86
N ASP A 33 38.58 9.36 -11.20
CA ASP A 33 37.76 10.35 -10.51
C ASP A 33 36.94 11.17 -11.53
N GLU A 34 37.52 11.45 -12.70
CA GLU A 34 36.89 12.15 -13.82
C GLU A 34 35.73 11.36 -14.43
N GLU A 35 35.87 10.05 -14.59
CA GLU A 35 34.80 9.18 -15.07
C GLU A 35 33.60 9.20 -14.12
N ILE A 36 33.83 9.08 -12.80
CA ILE A 36 32.78 9.18 -11.78
C ILE A 36 32.07 10.53 -11.87
N VAL A 37 32.83 11.63 -11.92
CA VAL A 37 32.31 12.99 -12.02
C VAL A 37 31.45 13.17 -13.27
N SER A 38 31.87 12.59 -14.41
CA SER A 38 31.15 12.70 -15.68
C SER A 38 29.81 11.97 -15.72
N LEU A 39 29.65 10.93 -14.89
CA LEU A 39 28.43 10.11 -14.85
C LEU A 39 27.35 10.71 -13.92
N ILE A 40 27.76 11.45 -12.90
CA ILE A 40 26.84 12.14 -11.97
C ILE A 40 26.50 13.52 -12.53
N LEU A 41 25.26 13.68 -13.00
CA LEU A 41 24.77 14.88 -13.69
C LEU A 41 23.78 15.68 -12.85
N ASP A 42 23.62 16.95 -13.20
CA ASP A 42 22.78 17.96 -12.54
C ASP A 42 21.32 17.97 -12.96
N LYS A 43 20.84 16.84 -13.48
CA LYS A 43 19.49 16.72 -14.01
C LYS A 43 18.61 15.88 -13.10
N ALA A 44 17.32 16.17 -13.14
CA ALA A 44 16.28 15.28 -12.60
C ALA A 44 16.40 13.87 -13.17
N THR A 45 15.90 12.90 -12.40
CA THR A 45 15.96 11.48 -12.74
C THR A 45 14.59 10.85 -12.55
N PHE A 46 14.18 9.92 -13.42
CA PHE A 46 12.87 9.29 -13.30
C PHE A 46 13.01 7.82 -12.93
N GLN A 47 12.36 7.39 -11.85
CA GLN A 47 12.36 5.99 -11.44
C GLN A 47 11.47 5.15 -12.35
N LEU A 48 10.34 5.72 -12.76
CA LEU A 48 9.28 5.03 -13.50
C LEU A 48 9.34 5.36 -14.99
N CYS A 49 9.29 4.33 -15.84
CA CYS A 49 9.20 4.45 -17.28
C CYS A 49 8.66 3.14 -17.89
N GLY A 50 7.52 3.23 -18.58
CA GLY A 50 6.88 2.10 -19.25
C GLY A 50 7.63 1.62 -20.49
N CYS A 51 7.20 0.50 -21.05
CA CYS A 51 7.75 -0.02 -22.31
C CYS A 51 6.76 0.21 -23.47
N PRO A 52 7.07 1.10 -24.44
CA PRO A 52 6.19 1.37 -25.57
C PRO A 52 6.09 0.19 -26.55
N ASN A 53 6.90 -0.86 -26.39
CA ASN A 53 6.90 -2.01 -27.28
C ASN A 53 5.94 -3.12 -26.87
N CYS A 54 5.79 -3.37 -25.57
CA CYS A 54 5.00 -4.50 -25.08
C CYS A 54 3.97 -4.13 -24.00
N HIS A 55 4.03 -2.90 -23.47
CA HIS A 55 3.15 -2.41 -22.40
C HIS A 55 3.06 -3.33 -21.17
N GLY A 56 4.09 -4.16 -20.94
CA GLY A 56 4.10 -5.16 -19.87
C GLY A 56 4.29 -4.54 -18.48
N GLY A 57 3.54 -5.05 -17.50
CA GLY A 57 3.53 -4.59 -16.11
C GLY A 57 2.48 -3.51 -15.81
N ALA A 58 2.62 -2.90 -14.64
CA ALA A 58 1.75 -1.85 -14.10
C ALA A 58 2.59 -0.64 -13.65
N GLN A 59 1.96 0.54 -13.52
CA GLN A 59 2.57 1.79 -13.03
C GLN A 59 3.95 2.12 -13.64
N GLU A 60 4.08 1.95 -14.97
CA GLU A 60 5.35 2.25 -15.68
C GLU A 60 6.59 1.51 -15.10
N THR A 61 6.41 0.36 -14.45
CA THR A 61 7.53 -0.41 -13.84
C THR A 61 8.22 -1.37 -14.81
N SER A 62 8.12 -1.12 -16.12
CA SER A 62 8.60 -2.04 -17.17
C SER A 62 10.11 -1.96 -17.39
N LEU A 63 10.70 -0.75 -17.34
CA LEU A 63 12.12 -0.51 -17.64
C LEU A 63 12.94 -0.49 -16.35
N THR A 64 13.48 -1.65 -15.97
CA THR A 64 14.21 -1.82 -14.69
C THR A 64 15.56 -2.52 -14.81
N VAL A 65 15.88 -3.10 -15.98
CA VAL A 65 17.12 -3.86 -16.19
C VAL A 65 18.20 -2.92 -16.70
N TRP A 66 19.23 -2.68 -15.89
CA TRP A 66 20.30 -1.71 -16.14
C TRP A 66 21.66 -2.23 -15.65
N SER A 67 22.76 -1.79 -16.27
CA SER A 67 24.13 -2.08 -15.84
C SER A 67 25.02 -0.85 -16.02
N ILE A 68 26.01 -0.69 -15.13
CA ILE A 68 27.01 0.38 -15.23
C ILE A 68 27.90 0.24 -16.47
N ASP A 69 28.01 -0.96 -17.06
CA ASP A 69 28.76 -1.18 -18.30
C ASP A 69 28.06 -0.59 -19.54
N ASP A 70 26.77 -0.25 -19.43
CA ASP A 70 25.97 0.42 -20.47
C ASP A 70 25.10 1.51 -19.81
N PRO A 71 25.72 2.55 -19.24
CA PRO A 71 25.11 3.36 -18.19
C PRO A 71 23.94 4.22 -18.68
N TRP A 72 23.88 4.52 -19.98
CA TRP A 72 22.89 5.42 -20.57
C TRP A 72 21.69 4.71 -21.22
N HIS A 73 21.60 3.39 -21.08
CA HIS A 73 20.52 2.59 -21.63
C HIS A 73 19.85 1.71 -20.60
N ILE A 74 18.58 1.39 -20.83
CA ILE A 74 17.77 0.57 -19.94
C ILE A 74 16.97 -0.46 -20.73
N ARG A 75 16.71 -1.62 -20.14
CA ARG A 75 15.98 -2.72 -20.78
C ARG A 75 14.66 -3.00 -20.09
N CYS A 76 13.68 -3.39 -20.90
CA CYS A 76 12.41 -3.89 -20.41
C CYS A 76 12.56 -5.29 -19.79
N ARG A 77 12.06 -5.50 -18.57
CA ARG A 77 12.10 -6.82 -17.91
C ARG A 77 11.22 -7.88 -18.57
N TYR A 78 10.24 -7.47 -19.38
CA TYR A 78 9.28 -8.37 -20.02
C TYR A 78 9.71 -8.80 -21.43
N CYS A 79 10.05 -7.85 -22.31
CA CYS A 79 10.43 -8.16 -23.69
C CYS A 79 11.94 -8.08 -23.97
N GLY A 80 12.76 -7.68 -22.98
CA GLY A 80 14.22 -7.58 -23.12
C GLY A 80 14.72 -6.41 -24.00
N MET A 81 13.82 -5.67 -24.64
CA MET A 81 14.19 -4.56 -25.53
C MET A 81 14.96 -3.48 -24.77
N ARG A 82 16.04 -3.00 -25.39
CA ARG A 82 16.95 -1.96 -24.90
C ARG A 82 16.53 -0.60 -25.44
N PHE A 83 16.50 0.42 -24.58
CA PHE A 83 16.08 1.79 -24.91
C PHE A 83 17.13 2.82 -24.48
N PRO A 84 17.24 3.97 -25.18
CA PRO A 84 16.64 4.23 -26.49
C PRO A 84 17.19 3.29 -27.58
N ASN A 85 16.49 3.21 -28.72
CA ASN A 85 16.92 2.46 -29.91
C ASN A 85 16.36 3.10 -31.19
N GLU A 86 16.69 2.55 -32.36
CA GLU A 86 16.24 3.09 -33.66
C GLU A 86 14.71 3.13 -33.82
N LYS A 87 13.99 2.16 -33.23
CA LYS A 87 12.52 2.10 -33.27
C LYS A 87 11.87 3.10 -32.30
N TYR A 88 12.52 3.39 -31.18
CA TYR A 88 12.04 4.30 -30.13
C TYR A 88 13.15 5.31 -29.77
N PRO A 89 13.44 6.28 -30.65
CA PRO A 89 14.48 7.28 -30.41
C PRO A 89 13.99 8.39 -29.48
N GLU A 90 14.86 8.93 -28.64
CA GLU A 90 14.57 10.15 -27.87
C GLU A 90 14.85 11.41 -28.73
N ASP A 91 14.00 11.62 -29.74
CA ASP A 91 14.17 12.68 -30.75
C ASP A 91 13.45 14.00 -30.43
N ARG A 92 12.65 14.02 -29.36
CA ARG A 92 12.00 15.23 -28.84
C ARG A 92 12.79 15.82 -27.69
N GLU A 93 12.64 17.13 -27.49
CA GLU A 93 13.32 17.89 -26.45
C GLU A 93 12.31 18.65 -25.57
N LEU A 94 12.55 18.61 -24.26
CA LEU A 94 11.87 19.40 -23.24
C LEU A 94 12.89 20.33 -22.58
N LYS A 95 12.64 21.63 -22.62
CA LYS A 95 13.48 22.65 -21.97
C LYS A 95 12.94 22.95 -20.58
N VAL A 96 13.81 22.80 -19.58
CA VAL A 96 13.49 23.04 -18.17
C VAL A 96 14.45 24.07 -17.62
N VAL A 97 13.95 25.09 -16.95
CA VAL A 97 14.78 26.06 -16.22
C VAL A 97 15.04 25.49 -14.83
N ASN A 98 16.31 25.32 -14.48
CA ASN A 98 16.70 24.79 -13.20
C ASN A 98 16.62 25.85 -12.08
N PRO A 99 16.79 25.49 -10.80
CA PRO A 99 16.67 26.44 -9.69
C PRO A 99 17.64 27.63 -9.72
N LEU A 100 18.73 27.53 -10.49
CA LEU A 100 19.72 28.60 -10.68
C LEU A 100 19.50 29.39 -11.99
N GLY A 101 18.36 29.22 -12.65
CA GLY A 101 18.00 29.93 -13.88
C GLY A 101 18.66 29.39 -15.16
N LYS A 102 19.38 28.25 -15.09
CA LYS A 102 20.02 27.64 -16.26
C LYS A 102 19.03 26.73 -17.00
N VAL A 103 19.04 26.78 -18.33
CA VAL A 103 18.21 25.90 -19.17
C VAL A 103 18.88 24.53 -19.30
N GLN A 104 18.15 23.48 -18.96
CA GLN A 104 18.49 22.08 -19.15
C GLN A 104 17.57 21.46 -20.21
N ILE A 105 18.11 20.55 -21.02
CA ILE A 105 17.37 19.85 -22.08
C ILE A 105 17.17 18.38 -21.70
N TYR A 106 15.94 17.92 -21.64
CA TYR A 106 15.57 16.51 -21.42
C TYR A 106 15.06 15.93 -22.74
N ARG A 107 15.56 14.76 -23.13
CA ARG A 107 15.17 14.11 -24.39
C ARG A 107 14.21 12.97 -24.10
N TYR A 108 13.23 12.78 -24.98
CA TYR A 108 12.21 11.76 -24.80
C TYR A 108 11.69 11.25 -26.14
N TYR A 109 11.14 10.04 -26.12
CA TYR A 109 10.31 9.49 -27.19
C TYR A 109 8.84 9.83 -26.93
N LEU A 110 8.11 10.28 -27.95
CA LEU A 110 6.68 10.57 -27.87
C LEU A 110 5.91 9.54 -28.69
N ASP A 111 4.98 8.83 -28.08
CA ASP A 111 4.13 7.89 -28.83
C ASP A 111 2.92 8.57 -29.49
N GLU A 112 2.14 7.79 -30.23
CA GLU A 112 0.94 8.25 -30.94
C GLU A 112 -0.20 8.72 -30.01
N TYR A 113 -0.17 8.36 -28.73
CA TYR A 113 -1.16 8.73 -27.71
C TYR A 113 -0.74 9.96 -26.90
N GLY A 114 0.43 10.53 -27.19
CA GLY A 114 0.97 11.69 -26.49
C GLY A 114 1.74 11.35 -25.20
N PHE A 115 2.12 10.09 -25.01
CA PHE A 115 2.88 9.63 -23.85
C PHE A 115 4.38 9.86 -24.04
N MET A 116 5.02 10.43 -23.01
CA MET A 116 6.45 10.79 -23.03
C MET A 116 7.31 9.74 -22.32
N TYR A 117 8.27 9.16 -23.03
CA TYR A 117 9.22 8.18 -22.49
C TYR A 117 10.63 8.75 -22.38
N PHE A 118 11.14 8.88 -21.15
CA PHE A 118 12.45 9.42 -20.82
C PHE A 118 13.44 8.30 -20.43
N PHE A 119 13.78 7.43 -21.38
CA PHE A 119 14.63 6.26 -21.19
C PHE A 119 16.01 6.60 -20.59
N THR A 120 16.70 7.60 -21.11
CA THR A 120 18.04 7.97 -20.63
C THR A 120 17.98 8.61 -19.24
N ASP A 121 16.93 9.35 -18.92
CA ASP A 121 16.74 9.92 -17.58
C ASP A 121 16.33 8.84 -16.56
N THR A 122 15.71 7.74 -17.00
CA THR A 122 15.50 6.54 -16.19
C THR A 122 16.80 5.76 -15.96
N ALA A 123 17.66 5.65 -16.97
CA ALA A 123 19.01 5.11 -16.78
C ALA A 123 19.82 5.99 -15.81
N ARG A 124 19.69 7.32 -15.88
CA ARG A 124 20.32 8.27 -14.94
C ARG A 124 19.89 8.05 -13.50
N HIS A 125 18.61 7.72 -13.27
CA HIS A 125 18.15 7.34 -11.93
C HIS A 125 18.95 6.15 -11.37
N ARG A 126 19.24 5.15 -12.20
CA ARG A 126 20.06 3.99 -11.82
C ARG A 126 21.52 4.36 -11.55
N ILE A 127 22.10 5.25 -12.35
CA ILE A 127 23.45 5.80 -12.11
C ILE A 127 23.52 6.49 -10.74
N LYS A 128 22.57 7.40 -10.44
CA LYS A 128 22.50 8.10 -9.14
C LYS A 128 22.50 7.11 -7.97
N TRP A 129 21.65 6.09 -8.04
CA TRP A 129 21.56 5.07 -6.99
C TRP A 129 22.79 4.17 -6.89
N PHE A 130 23.40 3.81 -8.03
CA PHE A 130 24.65 3.05 -8.05
C PHE A 130 25.77 3.78 -7.29
N PHE A 131 25.94 5.08 -7.53
CA PHE A 131 26.95 5.87 -6.83
C PHE A 131 26.58 6.19 -5.38
N SER A 132 25.30 6.43 -5.07
CA SER A 132 24.86 6.65 -3.68
C SER A 132 25.05 5.41 -2.79
N ASP A 133 24.66 4.22 -3.27
CA ASP A 133 24.92 2.94 -2.60
C ASP A 133 26.44 2.63 -2.56
N GLY A 134 27.14 2.90 -3.66
CA GLY A 134 28.58 2.76 -3.77
C GLY A 134 29.33 3.58 -2.72
N ALA A 135 29.00 4.86 -2.55
CA ALA A 135 29.62 5.73 -1.55
C ALA A 135 29.45 5.17 -0.12
N TYR A 136 28.26 4.67 0.22
CA TYR A 136 28.01 4.02 1.51
C TYR A 136 28.91 2.79 1.70
N LYS A 137 28.98 1.90 0.71
CA LYS A 137 29.83 0.70 0.76
C LYS A 137 31.33 1.03 0.82
N LEU A 138 31.77 2.08 0.13
CA LEU A 138 33.15 2.58 0.19
C LEU A 138 33.47 3.12 1.59
N GLY A 139 32.56 3.86 2.24
CA GLY A 139 32.73 4.29 3.62
C GLY A 139 32.84 3.10 4.60
N LEU A 140 32.03 2.06 4.42
CA LEU A 140 32.15 0.82 5.20
C LEU A 140 33.53 0.18 5.02
N LEU A 141 33.98 0.03 3.76
CA LEU A 141 35.30 -0.54 3.46
C LEU A 141 36.44 0.28 4.07
N TYR A 142 36.37 1.60 4.04
CA TYR A 142 37.35 2.46 4.71
C TYR A 142 37.40 2.19 6.21
N GLN A 143 36.25 2.11 6.89
CA GLN A 143 36.21 1.83 8.34
C GLN A 143 36.67 0.41 8.69
N LEU A 144 36.43 -0.56 7.82
CA LEU A 144 36.84 -1.96 8.03
C LEU A 144 38.34 -2.16 7.83
N THR A 145 38.91 -1.50 6.81
CA THR A 145 40.28 -1.75 6.31
C THR A 145 41.30 -0.67 6.67
N GLY A 146 40.87 0.56 6.91
CA GLY A 146 41.73 1.74 7.05
C GLY A 146 42.32 2.25 5.74
N ASP A 147 41.96 1.67 4.59
CA ASP A 147 42.56 2.01 3.29
C ASP A 147 41.93 3.30 2.72
N GLY A 148 42.74 4.36 2.67
CA GLY A 148 42.32 5.69 2.21
C GLY A 148 41.77 5.71 0.79
N LYS A 149 42.11 4.76 -0.09
CA LYS A 149 41.57 4.73 -1.47
C LYS A 149 40.05 4.65 -1.51
N TYR A 150 39.43 3.98 -0.53
CA TYR A 150 37.98 3.88 -0.44
C TYR A 150 37.36 5.21 0.02
N ALA A 151 38.00 5.86 1.00
CA ALA A 151 37.59 7.19 1.45
C ALA A 151 37.71 8.23 0.33
N ARG A 152 38.79 8.17 -0.47
CA ARG A 152 38.99 9.02 -1.64
C ARG A 152 37.84 8.91 -2.65
N LYS A 153 37.48 7.68 -3.06
CA LYS A 153 36.38 7.47 -4.00
C LYS A 153 35.03 7.91 -3.43
N ALA A 154 34.78 7.66 -2.15
CA ALA A 154 33.58 8.15 -1.48
C ALA A 154 33.53 9.70 -1.46
N ALA A 155 34.65 10.36 -1.15
CA ALA A 155 34.77 11.82 -1.15
C ALA A 155 34.47 12.43 -2.52
N VAL A 156 35.01 11.86 -3.60
CA VAL A 156 34.75 12.30 -4.98
C VAL A 156 33.27 12.21 -5.34
N ILE A 157 32.62 11.08 -5.01
CA ILE A 157 31.18 10.88 -5.26
C ILE A 157 30.35 11.90 -4.47
N LEU A 158 30.63 12.06 -3.17
CA LEU A 158 29.87 12.98 -2.30
C LEU A 158 30.04 14.44 -2.71
N ASN A 159 31.29 14.85 -3.01
CA ASN A 159 31.57 16.18 -3.53
C ASN A 159 30.79 16.43 -4.83
N ARG A 160 30.80 15.44 -5.74
CA ARG A 160 30.08 15.58 -6.99
C ARG A 160 28.58 15.70 -6.80
N PHE A 161 27.98 14.94 -5.89
CA PHE A 161 26.57 15.12 -5.53
C PHE A 161 26.29 16.53 -4.98
N ALA A 162 27.19 17.08 -4.15
CA ALA A 162 27.06 18.43 -3.62
C ALA A 162 27.18 19.52 -4.70
N GLU A 163 28.00 19.33 -5.73
CA GLU A 163 28.06 20.23 -6.88
C GLU A 163 26.74 20.25 -7.68
N VAL A 164 26.11 19.08 -7.85
CA VAL A 164 24.96 18.94 -8.75
C VAL A 164 23.62 19.21 -8.05
N TYR A 165 23.47 18.90 -6.76
CA TYR A 165 22.19 18.99 -6.04
C TYR A 165 21.50 20.37 -6.12
N PRO A 166 22.20 21.51 -5.97
CA PRO A 166 21.57 22.83 -6.10
C PRO A 166 20.93 23.06 -7.48
N ASN A 167 21.50 22.44 -8.52
CA ASN A 167 21.06 22.57 -9.92
C ASN A 167 19.93 21.62 -10.31
N ILE A 168 19.61 20.60 -9.51
CA ILE A 168 18.55 19.64 -9.87
C ILE A 168 17.19 20.31 -9.73
N PRO A 169 16.34 20.33 -10.78
CA PRO A 169 14.99 20.84 -10.68
C PRO A 169 14.11 19.91 -9.84
N VAL A 170 13.14 20.51 -9.13
CA VAL A 170 12.10 19.75 -8.44
C VAL A 170 11.25 19.06 -9.49
N HIS A 171 11.03 17.76 -9.34
CA HIS A 171 10.33 16.95 -10.33
C HIS A 171 9.46 15.87 -9.69
N SER A 172 8.51 15.36 -10.48
CA SER A 172 7.72 14.18 -10.16
C SER A 172 7.62 13.26 -11.37
N ASP A 173 7.56 11.95 -11.14
CA ASP A 173 7.35 10.91 -12.16
C ASP A 173 6.09 10.09 -11.92
N ASP A 174 5.03 10.78 -11.50
CA ASP A 174 3.76 10.21 -11.07
C ASP A 174 3.00 9.46 -12.18
N VAL A 175 2.49 8.30 -11.82
CA VAL A 175 1.70 7.39 -12.65
C VAL A 175 0.19 7.72 -12.63
N MET A 176 -0.28 8.58 -11.72
CA MET A 176 -1.69 8.99 -11.65
C MET A 176 -2.10 9.93 -12.80
N ASN A 177 -1.15 10.63 -13.43
CA ASN A 177 -1.47 11.58 -14.49
C ASN A 177 -1.44 10.85 -15.83
N ARG A 178 -2.63 10.63 -16.40
CA ARG A 178 -3.02 9.92 -17.65
C ARG A 178 -2.14 10.07 -18.91
N THR A 179 -1.02 10.78 -18.84
CA THR A 179 -0.23 11.24 -19.97
C THR A 179 1.28 10.96 -19.83
N GLY A 180 1.74 10.26 -18.77
CA GLY A 180 3.18 10.03 -18.58
C GLY A 180 3.97 11.32 -18.31
N TRP A 181 3.29 12.36 -17.82
CA TRP A 181 3.90 13.67 -17.60
C TRP A 181 4.85 13.59 -16.42
N LYS A 182 6.14 13.48 -16.74
CA LYS A 182 7.20 13.88 -15.84
C LYS A 182 7.08 15.39 -15.65
N ARG A 183 6.69 15.81 -14.45
CA ARG A 183 6.48 17.24 -14.15
C ARG A 183 7.72 17.83 -13.55
N PHE A 184 7.97 19.08 -13.91
CA PHE A 184 9.01 19.92 -13.33
C PHE A 184 8.34 21.11 -12.68
N TYR A 185 8.83 21.50 -11.51
CA TYR A 185 8.26 22.59 -10.73
C TYR A 185 9.27 23.74 -10.64
N THR A 186 8.84 24.92 -11.08
CA THR A 186 9.65 26.15 -11.11
C THR A 186 9.06 27.28 -10.27
N GLY A 187 7.88 27.07 -9.68
CA GLY A 187 7.27 28.01 -8.73
C GLY A 187 7.89 27.90 -7.33
N PRO A 188 7.53 28.80 -6.39
CA PRO A 188 7.97 28.69 -5.01
C PRO A 188 7.34 27.46 -4.30
N PRO A 189 8.00 26.89 -3.28
CA PRO A 189 7.43 25.83 -2.44
C PRO A 189 6.21 26.32 -1.62
N PRO A 190 5.38 25.41 -1.08
CA PRO A 190 5.52 23.95 -1.11
C PRO A 190 5.14 23.35 -2.48
N TYR A 191 5.83 22.27 -2.84
CA TYR A 191 5.54 21.49 -4.04
C TYR A 191 4.57 20.34 -3.72
N PRO A 192 4.01 19.64 -4.72
CA PRO A 192 3.23 18.42 -4.48
C PRO A 192 4.01 17.37 -3.68
N SER A 193 3.32 16.62 -2.83
CA SER A 193 3.94 15.60 -1.95
C SER A 193 4.65 14.47 -2.74
N ASN A 194 4.21 14.22 -3.97
CA ASN A 194 4.85 13.30 -4.91
C ASN A 194 5.91 14.00 -5.77
N SER A 195 6.69 14.94 -5.22
CA SER A 195 7.80 15.59 -5.90
C SER A 195 9.03 15.79 -5.02
N GLY A 196 10.20 15.97 -5.61
CA GLY A 196 11.45 16.25 -4.91
C GLY A 196 12.60 16.56 -5.87
N LYS A 197 13.80 16.83 -5.33
CA LYS A 197 15.02 17.00 -6.14
C LYS A 197 15.85 15.72 -6.14
N TRP A 198 16.10 15.16 -4.96
CA TRP A 198 16.83 13.91 -4.82
C TRP A 198 15.95 12.73 -5.22
N GLU A 199 14.67 12.74 -4.85
CA GLU A 199 13.75 11.65 -5.12
C GLU A 199 12.41 12.13 -5.64
N ARG A 200 11.62 11.20 -6.19
CA ARG A 200 10.29 11.50 -6.72
C ARG A 200 9.25 11.83 -5.63
N TRP A 201 9.52 11.53 -4.37
CA TRP A 201 8.64 11.88 -3.24
C TRP A 201 9.43 12.70 -2.22
N HIS A 202 8.88 13.82 -1.76
CA HIS A 202 9.55 14.65 -0.76
C HIS A 202 9.90 13.85 0.51
N ILE A 203 9.06 12.86 0.87
CA ILE A 203 9.28 11.98 2.02
C ILE A 203 10.60 11.19 1.95
N ALA A 204 11.20 11.05 0.75
CA ALA A 204 12.43 10.31 0.50
C ALA A 204 13.59 11.20 0.02
N GLU A 205 13.45 12.52 0.15
CA GLU A 205 14.41 13.51 -0.36
C GLU A 205 15.79 13.43 0.30
N LEU A 206 15.88 13.07 1.58
CA LEU A 206 17.13 13.16 2.31
C LEU A 206 18.14 12.07 1.85
N PRO A 207 19.34 12.44 1.38
CA PRO A 207 20.33 11.55 0.77
C PRO A 207 21.07 10.71 1.83
N THR A 208 20.33 9.86 2.52
CA THR A 208 20.73 9.21 3.76
C THR A 208 21.94 8.28 3.62
N ASN A 209 22.02 7.51 2.53
CA ASN A 209 23.21 6.68 2.24
C ASN A 209 24.47 7.53 2.10
N CYS A 210 24.34 8.71 1.49
CA CYS A 210 25.45 9.65 1.32
C CYS A 210 25.86 10.27 2.67
N ALA A 211 24.90 10.60 3.54
CA ALA A 211 25.19 11.11 4.88
C ALA A 211 25.89 10.07 5.77
N LEU A 212 25.48 8.79 5.69
CA LEU A 212 26.20 7.69 6.35
C LEU A 212 27.60 7.48 5.78
N ALA A 213 27.76 7.57 4.45
CA ALA A 213 29.07 7.52 3.82
C ALA A 213 29.98 8.65 4.32
N TYR A 214 29.46 9.87 4.38
CA TYR A 214 30.16 11.04 4.88
C TYR A 214 30.58 10.85 6.33
N ASP A 215 29.67 10.43 7.23
CA ASP A 215 29.99 10.15 8.64
C ASP A 215 31.17 9.18 8.80
N MET A 216 31.26 8.16 7.95
CA MET A 216 32.36 7.19 7.96
C MET A 216 33.68 7.74 7.42
N ILE A 217 33.67 8.74 6.55
CA ILE A 217 34.89 9.32 5.98
C ILE A 217 35.21 10.72 6.51
N ARG A 218 34.36 11.29 7.37
CA ARG A 218 34.44 12.68 7.85
C ARG A 218 35.76 12.99 8.55
N GLU A 219 36.50 12.00 9.03
CA GLU A 219 37.79 12.23 9.68
C GLU A 219 38.98 11.81 8.81
N SER A 220 38.72 11.43 7.56
CA SER A 220 39.76 11.03 6.60
C SER A 220 40.48 12.26 6.04
N GLU A 221 41.80 12.17 5.94
CA GLU A 221 42.66 13.17 5.28
C GLU A 221 42.37 13.28 3.76
N GLU A 222 41.72 12.29 3.16
CA GLU A 222 41.41 12.29 1.73
C GLU A 222 40.42 13.40 1.32
N LEU A 223 39.58 13.85 2.24
CA LEU A 223 38.72 15.03 2.04
C LEU A 223 39.54 16.32 2.00
N ASP A 224 40.61 16.40 2.79
CA ASP A 224 41.50 17.57 2.82
C ASP A 224 42.37 17.62 1.56
N LYS A 225 42.92 16.47 1.12
CA LYS A 225 43.64 16.34 -0.15
C LYS A 225 42.76 16.74 -1.35
N LEU A 226 41.52 16.25 -1.39
CA LEU A 226 40.58 16.64 -2.45
C LEU A 226 40.25 18.14 -2.39
N SER A 227 40.20 18.73 -1.19
CA SER A 227 40.00 20.17 -1.01
C SER A 227 41.18 20.98 -1.57
N GLU A 228 42.41 20.54 -1.34
CA GLU A 228 43.63 21.14 -1.90
C GLU A 228 43.65 21.05 -3.44
N GLU A 229 43.29 19.90 -3.99
CA GLU A 229 43.25 19.67 -5.44
C GLU A 229 42.19 20.53 -6.15
N LEU A 230 41.02 20.69 -5.55
CA LEU A 230 39.90 21.44 -6.14
C LEU A 230 39.91 22.94 -5.80
N GLY A 231 40.73 23.35 -4.82
CA GLY A 231 40.87 24.75 -4.41
C GLY A 231 39.71 25.29 -3.58
N TYR A 232 38.91 24.45 -2.94
CA TYR A 232 37.84 24.84 -2.02
C TYR A 232 37.61 23.77 -0.93
N ASP A 233 36.95 24.15 0.16
CA ASP A 233 36.62 23.24 1.27
C ASP A 233 35.52 22.25 0.87
N VAL A 234 35.91 21.01 0.59
CA VAL A 234 35.01 19.93 0.16
C VAL A 234 34.06 19.51 1.28
N ARG A 235 34.51 19.50 2.54
CA ARG A 235 33.67 19.14 3.69
C ARG A 235 32.52 20.14 3.80
N LYS A 236 32.86 21.42 3.84
CA LYS A 236 31.89 22.51 3.91
C LYS A 236 30.91 22.45 2.74
N LYS A 237 31.40 22.17 1.53
CA LYS A 237 30.53 22.04 0.35
C LYS A 237 29.54 20.89 0.48
N ILE A 238 29.99 19.70 0.91
CA ILE A 238 29.12 18.54 1.13
C ILE A 238 28.07 18.85 2.20
N GLU A 239 28.49 19.46 3.31
CA GLU A 239 27.59 19.80 4.42
C GLU A 239 26.55 20.86 4.02
N ASP A 240 26.97 21.95 3.38
CA ASP A 240 26.11 23.09 3.03
C ASP A 240 25.24 22.83 1.79
N ASP A 241 25.87 22.46 0.66
CA ASP A 241 25.20 22.45 -0.64
C ASP A 241 24.43 21.16 -0.91
N PHE A 242 24.65 20.12 -0.09
CA PHE A 242 23.95 18.84 -0.21
C PHE A 242 23.07 18.53 1.00
N PHE A 243 23.68 18.32 2.18
CA PHE A 243 22.94 17.82 3.33
C PHE A 243 22.03 18.89 3.94
N ARG A 244 22.57 20.06 4.30
CA ARG A 244 21.80 21.19 4.82
C ARG A 244 20.78 21.68 3.79
N ALA A 245 21.18 21.83 2.53
CA ALA A 245 20.26 22.17 1.44
C ALA A 245 19.07 21.18 1.31
N SER A 246 19.29 19.88 1.48
CA SER A 246 18.21 18.87 1.43
C SER A 246 17.25 18.93 2.62
N VAL A 247 17.77 19.21 3.82
CA VAL A 247 16.94 19.41 5.03
C VAL A 247 16.11 20.68 4.91
N GLU A 248 16.72 21.79 4.48
CA GLU A 248 16.02 23.06 4.29
C GLU A 248 14.96 22.97 3.20
N PHE A 249 15.19 22.21 2.13
CA PHE A 249 14.15 21.92 1.14
C PHE A 249 12.94 21.23 1.76
N ILE A 250 13.17 20.27 2.65
CA ILE A 250 12.08 19.54 3.31
C ILE A 250 11.32 20.39 4.31
N LYS A 251 11.99 21.31 5.01
CA LYS A 251 11.33 22.26 5.91
C LYS A 251 10.32 23.16 5.21
N THR A 252 10.37 23.28 3.88
CA THR A 252 9.38 24.04 3.12
C THR A 252 7.97 23.42 3.09
N TYR A 253 7.79 22.16 3.51
CA TYR A 253 6.51 21.46 3.48
C TYR A 253 5.66 21.59 4.76
N GLY A 254 6.16 22.25 5.82
CA GLY A 254 5.40 22.58 7.04
C GLY A 254 5.44 21.54 8.18
N ASP A 255 4.51 21.67 9.14
CA ASP A 255 4.62 21.13 10.53
C ASP A 255 3.82 19.85 10.86
N ASP A 256 3.14 19.20 9.90
CA ASP A 256 2.54 17.87 10.13
C ASP A 256 3.68 16.87 10.46
N PRO A 257 3.50 15.83 11.33
CA PRO A 257 4.61 14.96 11.69
C PRO A 257 5.33 14.46 10.45
N LEU A 258 6.62 14.75 10.40
CA LEU A 258 7.51 14.36 9.32
C LEU A 258 7.37 12.85 9.07
N PRO A 259 7.37 12.41 7.81
CA PRO A 259 7.39 10.99 7.47
C PRO A 259 8.59 10.26 8.08
N TYR A 260 8.47 8.97 8.36
CA TYR A 260 9.54 8.20 9.03
C TYR A 260 10.89 8.24 8.30
N ARG A 261 10.88 8.31 6.96
CA ARG A 261 12.11 8.40 6.14
C ARG A 261 12.80 9.74 6.33
N THR A 262 12.02 10.82 6.41
CA THR A 262 12.51 12.16 6.74
C THR A 262 13.06 12.20 8.15
N ILE A 263 12.33 11.67 9.14
CA ILE A 263 12.80 11.55 10.53
C ILE A 263 14.15 10.82 10.59
N PHE A 264 14.22 9.66 9.94
CA PHE A 264 15.45 8.87 9.86
C PHE A 264 16.59 9.68 9.24
N GLY A 265 16.34 10.30 8.10
CA GLY A 265 17.34 11.09 7.37
C GLY A 265 17.82 12.31 8.16
N MET A 266 16.94 13.02 8.86
CA MET A 266 17.31 14.19 9.68
C MET A 266 18.17 13.81 10.88
N ILE A 267 17.91 12.66 11.54
CA ILE A 267 18.78 12.16 12.61
C ILE A 267 20.15 11.80 12.04
N VAL A 268 20.20 11.07 10.92
CA VAL A 268 21.46 10.68 10.28
C VAL A 268 22.26 11.91 9.85
N ILE A 269 21.64 12.85 9.14
CA ILE A 269 22.29 14.08 8.68
C ILE A 269 22.72 14.91 9.87
N GLY A 270 21.83 15.19 10.82
CA GLY A 270 22.14 15.98 12.03
C GLY A 270 23.32 15.43 12.81
N ARG A 271 23.44 14.11 12.93
CA ARG A 271 24.62 13.47 13.55
C ARG A 271 25.87 13.56 12.67
N ALA A 272 25.75 13.35 11.36
CA ALA A 272 26.87 13.34 10.43
C ALA A 272 27.52 14.72 10.26
N ILE A 273 26.72 15.80 10.32
CA ILE A 273 27.20 17.18 10.16
C ILE A 273 27.19 17.99 11.47
N GLU A 274 27.02 17.32 12.61
CA GLU A 274 27.06 17.90 13.95
C GLU A 274 26.01 19.01 14.22
N GLU A 275 24.81 18.85 13.65
CA GLU A 275 23.66 19.76 13.81
C GLU A 275 22.61 19.19 14.79
N PRO A 276 22.64 19.58 16.07
CA PRO A 276 21.75 19.03 17.10
C PRO A 276 20.28 19.38 16.87
N GLU A 277 19.97 20.54 16.30
CA GLU A 277 18.60 20.98 16.05
C GLU A 277 17.82 19.99 15.17
N TYR A 278 18.47 19.42 14.13
CA TYR A 278 17.84 18.41 13.26
C TYR A 278 17.51 17.12 13.99
N VAL A 279 18.33 16.72 14.96
CA VAL A 279 18.07 15.52 15.78
C VAL A 279 16.87 15.76 16.68
N HIS A 280 16.78 16.93 17.33
CA HIS A 280 15.64 17.28 18.18
C HIS A 280 14.33 17.40 17.39
N GLU A 281 14.36 18.05 16.23
CA GLU A 281 13.19 18.19 15.36
C GLU A 281 12.64 16.82 14.93
N ALA A 282 13.53 15.93 14.52
CA ALA A 282 13.17 14.58 14.12
C ALA A 282 12.63 13.74 15.29
N VAL A 283 13.23 13.83 16.48
CA VAL A 283 12.78 13.09 17.67
C VAL A 283 11.42 13.60 18.17
N ASP A 284 11.19 14.91 18.18
CA ASP A 284 9.88 15.49 18.50
C ASP A 284 8.82 14.99 17.49
N SER A 285 9.13 15.10 16.20
CA SER A 285 8.24 14.66 15.14
C SER A 285 7.92 13.17 15.21
N PHE A 286 8.91 12.32 15.51
CA PHE A 286 8.73 10.89 15.70
C PHE A 286 7.75 10.56 16.81
N LYS A 287 7.84 11.26 17.95
CA LYS A 287 6.92 11.09 19.08
C LYS A 287 5.51 11.55 18.73
N ARG A 288 5.37 12.70 18.06
CA ARG A 288 4.08 13.19 17.57
C ARG A 288 3.46 12.28 16.52
N PHE A 289 4.25 11.55 15.75
CA PHE A 289 3.78 10.63 14.72
C PHE A 289 2.85 9.55 15.31
N PHE A 290 3.27 8.87 16.39
CA PHE A 290 2.45 7.85 17.05
C PHE A 290 1.13 8.41 17.61
N ILE A 291 1.14 9.65 18.08
CA ILE A 291 -0.04 10.30 18.65
C ILE A 291 -1.03 10.71 17.56
N LYS A 292 -0.52 11.19 16.42
CA LYS A 292 -1.36 11.79 15.36
C LYS A 292 -1.79 10.82 14.26
N LYS A 293 -1.06 9.71 14.05
CA LYS A 293 -1.24 8.84 12.88
C LYS A 293 -1.72 7.42 13.22
N PHE A 294 -1.96 7.10 14.49
CA PHE A 294 -2.45 5.80 14.91
C PHE A 294 -3.76 5.92 15.68
N PHE A 295 -4.67 4.98 15.45
CA PHE A 295 -5.82 4.77 16.31
C PHE A 295 -5.37 4.30 17.69
N TYR A 296 -6.22 4.52 18.70
CA TYR A 296 -5.90 4.15 20.09
C TYR A 296 -5.63 2.65 20.29
N ASP A 297 -6.22 1.80 19.43
CA ASP A 297 -6.02 0.34 19.41
C ASP A 297 -4.72 -0.09 18.74
N GLY A 298 -3.97 0.84 18.15
CA GLY A 298 -2.65 0.62 17.56
C GLY A 298 -2.64 0.46 16.05
N MET A 299 -3.77 0.48 15.35
CA MET A 299 -3.77 0.47 13.87
C MET A 299 -3.37 1.84 13.31
N LEU A 300 -2.81 1.85 12.10
CA LEU A 300 -2.43 3.09 11.41
C LEU A 300 -3.70 3.75 10.87
N GLU A 301 -3.79 5.09 10.93
CA GLU A 301 -4.99 5.83 10.50
C GLU A 301 -5.29 5.69 8.99
N LEU A 302 -4.35 5.21 8.17
CA LEU A 302 -4.57 4.99 6.73
C LEU A 302 -5.57 3.86 6.39
N GLY A 303 -6.02 3.08 7.38
CA GLY A 303 -7.00 2.02 7.14
C GLY A 303 -6.46 0.76 6.45
N SER A 304 -5.20 0.72 5.99
CA SER A 304 -4.63 -0.44 5.30
C SER A 304 -3.64 -1.23 6.17
N PRO A 305 -3.81 -2.57 6.33
CA PRO A 305 -2.83 -3.43 6.98
C PRO A 305 -1.47 -3.46 6.25
N GLY A 306 -1.49 -3.38 4.91
CA GLY A 306 -0.29 -3.34 4.09
C GLY A 306 0.56 -2.10 4.39
N TYR A 307 -0.08 -0.92 4.35
CA TYR A 307 0.59 0.34 4.67
C TYR A 307 0.93 0.46 6.16
N HIS A 308 0.11 -0.10 7.06
CA HIS A 308 0.45 -0.20 8.48
C HIS A 308 1.80 -0.91 8.66
N MET A 309 1.99 -2.09 8.06
CA MET A 309 3.25 -2.83 8.18
C MET A 309 4.42 -2.09 7.54
N GLN A 310 4.23 -1.51 6.36
CA GLN A 310 5.27 -0.72 5.69
C GLN A 310 5.76 0.45 6.56
N LEU A 311 4.81 1.16 7.17
CA LEU A 311 5.11 2.32 7.99
C LEU A 311 5.72 1.90 9.34
N LEU A 312 5.14 0.90 10.01
CA LEU A 312 5.63 0.42 11.30
C LEU A 312 7.08 -0.09 11.20
N LYS A 313 7.40 -0.89 10.17
CA LYS A 313 8.78 -1.34 9.92
C LYS A 313 9.73 -0.17 9.60
N GLY A 314 9.21 0.88 8.98
CA GLY A 314 9.93 2.14 8.79
C GLY A 314 10.26 2.84 10.10
N LEU A 315 9.28 2.97 10.99
CA LEU A 315 9.43 3.60 12.32
C LEU A 315 10.36 2.79 13.23
N GLU A 316 10.33 1.46 13.17
CA GLU A 316 11.23 0.58 13.94
C GLU A 316 12.72 0.81 13.60
N ARG A 317 13.04 1.40 12.44
CA ARG A 317 14.41 1.74 12.04
C ARG A 317 14.92 3.05 12.64
N VAL A 318 14.05 3.90 13.18
CA VAL A 318 14.42 5.22 13.71
C VAL A 318 15.20 5.12 15.03
N PRO A 319 14.74 4.39 16.07
CA PRO A 319 15.46 4.34 17.34
C PRO A 319 16.92 3.92 17.24
N PRO A 320 17.29 2.90 16.42
CA PRO A 320 18.69 2.55 16.25
C PRO A 320 19.56 3.73 15.82
N VAL A 321 19.15 4.60 14.88
CA VAL A 321 20.01 5.70 14.43
C VAL A 321 20.11 6.87 15.42
N ALA A 322 19.15 6.97 16.34
CA ALA A 322 19.19 7.94 17.44
C ALA A 322 19.99 7.45 18.66
N GLU A 323 20.25 6.14 18.76
CA GLU A 323 20.86 5.51 19.92
C GLU A 323 22.18 6.17 20.34
N GLY A 324 22.29 6.43 21.64
CA GLY A 324 23.48 6.97 22.27
C GLY A 324 23.78 8.43 21.94
N TYR A 325 22.90 9.13 21.22
CA TYR A 325 23.09 10.54 20.90
C TYR A 325 23.16 11.39 22.17
N SER A 326 24.10 12.35 22.18
CA SER A 326 24.24 13.35 23.24
C SER A 326 24.52 14.70 22.62
N ASP A 327 23.88 15.73 23.16
CA ASP A 327 24.08 17.11 22.73
C ASP A 327 25.46 17.64 23.09
N PRO A 328 25.94 18.68 22.37
CA PRO A 328 27.15 19.37 22.76
C PRO A 328 26.98 20.07 24.12
N PRO A 329 28.04 20.15 24.95
CA PRO A 329 27.95 20.77 26.27
C PRO A 329 27.37 22.19 26.22
N GLY A 330 26.31 22.42 27.00
CA GLY A 330 25.64 23.73 27.08
C GLY A 330 24.53 23.95 26.05
N TYR A 331 24.32 23.02 25.11
CA TYR A 331 23.20 23.12 24.19
C TYR A 331 21.87 22.75 24.88
N VAL A 332 20.87 23.57 24.63
CA VAL A 332 19.47 23.35 25.00
C VAL A 332 18.65 23.62 23.75
N SER A 333 17.92 22.62 23.30
CA SER A 333 17.16 22.73 22.05
C SER A 333 16.04 23.77 22.16
N PRO A 334 15.88 24.65 21.15
CA PRO A 334 14.75 25.57 21.11
C PRO A 334 13.42 24.85 20.83
N ILE A 335 13.45 23.63 20.28
CA ILE A 335 12.28 22.87 19.82
C ILE A 335 11.55 22.23 21.01
N ASP A 336 12.25 21.40 21.78
CA ASP A 336 11.65 20.64 22.89
C ASP A 336 12.13 21.08 24.28
N LYS A 337 12.97 22.12 24.34
CA LYS A 337 13.55 22.69 25.57
C LYS A 337 14.35 21.67 26.39
N LYS A 338 14.91 20.66 25.74
CA LYS A 338 15.69 19.58 26.39
C LYS A 338 17.15 19.61 25.98
N THR A 339 17.93 18.90 26.78
CA THR A 339 19.28 18.44 26.45
C THR A 339 19.26 16.92 26.45
N TYR A 340 19.68 16.28 25.37
CA TYR A 340 19.82 14.84 25.25
C TYR A 340 21.18 14.38 25.79
N LYS A 341 21.14 13.34 26.62
CA LYS A 341 22.31 12.63 27.14
C LYS A 341 22.06 11.14 26.99
N ASN A 342 22.83 10.49 26.12
CA ASN A 342 22.67 9.07 25.80
C ASN A 342 21.21 8.70 25.47
N LEU A 343 20.66 9.34 24.44
CA LEU A 343 19.27 9.18 24.02
C LEU A 343 18.93 7.69 23.76
N ASP A 344 17.88 7.19 24.43
CA ASP A 344 17.31 5.85 24.25
C ASP A 344 15.86 5.98 23.81
N LEU A 345 15.69 6.23 22.51
CA LEU A 345 14.38 6.37 21.90
C LEU A 345 13.61 5.03 21.87
N ALA A 346 14.33 3.90 21.85
CA ALA A 346 13.73 2.57 21.72
C ALA A 346 12.87 2.25 22.94
N SER A 347 13.41 2.49 24.14
CA SER A 347 12.67 2.31 25.39
C SER A 347 11.46 3.24 25.48
N GLU A 348 11.56 4.48 25.00
CA GLU A 348 10.48 5.46 25.05
C GLU A 348 9.26 5.07 24.20
N VAL A 349 9.47 4.48 23.01
CA VAL A 349 8.36 4.15 22.09
C VAL A 349 7.95 2.67 22.10
N LYS A 350 8.66 1.81 22.85
CA LYS A 350 8.39 0.37 22.91
C LYS A 350 6.90 0.01 23.13
N PRO A 351 6.16 0.63 24.08
CA PRO A 351 4.75 0.29 24.28
C PRO A 351 3.86 0.60 23.06
N PHE A 352 4.19 1.62 22.27
CA PHE A 352 3.46 1.96 21.04
C PHE A 352 3.76 0.96 19.94
N ILE A 353 5.02 0.60 19.73
CA ILE A 353 5.45 -0.38 18.73
C ILE A 353 4.85 -1.76 19.03
N GLU A 354 4.84 -2.19 20.29
CA GLU A 354 4.24 -3.47 20.71
C GLU A 354 2.73 -3.48 20.48
N ARG A 355 2.03 -2.38 20.79
CA ARG A 355 0.60 -2.24 20.52
C ARG A 355 0.30 -2.29 19.03
N ALA A 356 1.05 -1.54 18.21
CA ALA A 356 0.87 -1.52 16.75
C ALA A 356 1.11 -2.92 16.14
N ASN A 357 2.21 -3.58 16.52
CA ASN A 357 2.52 -4.95 16.12
C ASN A 357 1.43 -5.95 16.54
N SER A 358 0.84 -5.78 17.72
CA SER A 358 -0.26 -6.62 18.20
C SER A 358 -1.56 -6.38 17.43
N ALA A 359 -1.85 -5.11 17.11
CA ALA A 359 -3.08 -4.71 16.43
C ALA A 359 -3.21 -5.38 15.05
N VAL A 360 -2.21 -5.23 14.19
CA VAL A 360 -2.22 -5.79 12.83
C VAL A 360 -2.22 -7.31 12.81
N ARG A 361 -1.59 -7.96 13.80
CA ARG A 361 -1.57 -9.43 13.92
C ARG A 361 -2.96 -10.05 14.18
N LYS A 362 -3.93 -9.27 14.63
CA LYS A 362 -5.33 -9.70 14.73
C LYS A 362 -5.98 -9.95 13.36
N LEU A 363 -5.36 -9.49 12.28
CA LEU A 363 -5.82 -9.66 10.89
C LEU A 363 -5.11 -10.84 10.19
N LEU A 364 -4.35 -11.66 10.91
CA LEU A 364 -3.71 -12.84 10.32
C LEU A 364 -4.75 -13.93 10.04
N TYR A 365 -4.77 -14.34 8.78
CA TYR A 365 -5.46 -15.55 8.37
C TYR A 365 -4.77 -16.81 8.91
N PRO A 366 -5.48 -17.95 8.93
CA PRO A 366 -4.92 -19.25 9.31
C PRO A 366 -3.71 -19.70 8.46
N ASP A 367 -3.55 -19.20 7.23
CA ASP A 367 -2.36 -19.46 6.40
C ASP A 367 -1.16 -18.54 6.75
N GLY A 368 -1.37 -17.63 7.70
CA GLY A 368 -0.39 -16.67 8.21
C GLY A 368 -0.12 -15.50 7.26
N THR A 369 -0.98 -15.27 6.28
CA THR A 369 -1.03 -14.02 5.50
C THR A 369 -1.98 -13.03 6.16
N PHE A 370 -1.81 -11.73 5.89
CA PHE A 370 -2.75 -10.73 6.39
C PHE A 370 -4.01 -10.65 5.52
N ALA A 371 -5.16 -10.41 6.14
CA ALA A 371 -6.38 -10.04 5.44
C ALA A 371 -6.13 -8.80 4.56
N PRO A 372 -6.32 -8.88 3.23
CA PRO A 372 -5.95 -7.82 2.31
C PRO A 372 -7.07 -6.80 2.18
N VAL A 373 -7.46 -6.21 3.31
CA VAL A 373 -8.49 -5.17 3.37
C VAL A 373 -7.91 -3.85 2.86
N HIS A 374 -8.72 -3.11 2.10
CA HIS A 374 -8.31 -1.87 1.45
C HIS A 374 -7.07 -2.08 0.55
N ASP A 375 -6.23 -1.05 0.38
CA ASP A 375 -4.96 -1.19 -0.34
C ASP A 375 -3.93 -2.00 0.46
N ALA A 376 -4.14 -3.30 0.59
CA ALA A 376 -3.19 -4.27 1.12
C ALA A 376 -2.95 -5.41 0.12
N TRP A 377 -1.68 -5.81 -0.04
CA TRP A 377 -1.33 -6.85 -1.00
C TRP A 377 -1.81 -8.24 -0.56
N PRO A 378 -2.57 -8.96 -1.41
CA PRO A 378 -2.96 -10.34 -1.15
C PRO A 378 -1.75 -11.25 -0.90
N LYS A 379 -1.94 -12.26 -0.04
CA LYS A 379 -0.89 -13.21 0.38
C LYS A 379 0.35 -12.56 1.01
N SER A 380 0.28 -11.29 1.41
CA SER A 380 1.40 -10.62 2.04
C SER A 380 1.67 -11.15 3.45
N ARG A 381 2.96 -11.36 3.72
CA ARG A 381 3.53 -11.60 5.06
C ARG A 381 4.54 -10.52 5.43
N TYR A 382 4.49 -9.37 4.75
CA TYR A 382 5.51 -8.34 4.88
C TYR A 382 5.61 -7.86 6.33
N GLY A 383 6.85 -7.84 6.85
CA GLY A 383 7.17 -7.41 8.21
C GLY A 383 6.96 -8.46 9.30
N LEU A 384 6.51 -9.67 8.96
CA LEU A 384 6.65 -10.84 9.84
C LEU A 384 8.06 -11.41 9.72
N GLU A 385 8.52 -12.08 10.77
CA GLU A 385 9.78 -12.82 10.70
C GLU A 385 9.62 -14.03 9.77
N PRO A 386 10.62 -14.38 8.93
CA PRO A 386 10.53 -15.54 8.05
C PRO A 386 10.28 -16.86 8.79
N SER A 387 10.65 -16.93 10.07
CA SER A 387 10.44 -18.08 10.96
C SER A 387 9.09 -18.06 11.70
N GLU A 388 8.33 -16.96 11.63
CA GLU A 388 7.02 -16.83 12.29
C GLU A 388 6.04 -17.80 11.63
N LYS A 389 5.49 -18.73 12.42
CA LYS A 389 4.56 -19.74 11.92
C LYS A 389 3.15 -19.17 11.76
N PRO A 390 2.33 -19.69 10.84
CA PRO A 390 0.91 -19.39 10.80
C PRO A 390 0.22 -19.66 12.16
N PRO A 391 -0.89 -18.97 12.47
CA PRO A 391 -1.67 -19.24 13.68
C PRO A 391 -2.11 -20.72 13.76
N GLU A 392 -1.93 -21.33 14.94
CA GLU A 392 -2.36 -22.72 15.19
C GLU A 392 -3.88 -22.83 15.44
N GLU A 393 -4.50 -21.71 15.84
CA GLU A 393 -5.93 -21.58 16.13
C GLU A 393 -6.47 -20.22 15.70
N ALA A 394 -7.70 -20.18 15.23
CA ALA A 394 -8.41 -18.94 14.93
C ALA A 394 -9.10 -18.44 16.21
N LYS A 395 -8.99 -17.13 16.47
CA LYS A 395 -9.53 -16.48 17.67
C LYS A 395 -10.41 -15.30 17.29
N PRO A 396 -11.43 -14.99 18.10
CA PRO A 396 -12.13 -13.72 17.97
C PRO A 396 -11.19 -12.56 18.25
N ALA A 397 -11.35 -11.47 17.52
CA ALA A 397 -10.56 -10.26 17.70
C ALA A 397 -11.37 -9.01 17.36
N LEU A 398 -11.08 -7.91 18.05
CA LEU A 398 -11.71 -6.61 17.80
C LEU A 398 -10.65 -5.51 17.73
N LEU A 399 -10.79 -4.65 16.73
CA LEU A 399 -10.08 -3.40 16.53
C LEU A 399 -11.13 -2.29 16.36
N PRO A 400 -11.64 -1.72 17.46
CA PRO A 400 -12.78 -0.81 17.41
C PRO A 400 -12.42 0.62 16.97
N GLY A 401 -11.14 1.01 17.07
CA GLY A 401 -10.66 2.27 16.50
C GLY A 401 -10.45 2.14 14.99
N TYR A 402 -9.86 1.02 14.57
CA TYR A 402 -9.75 0.65 13.16
C TYR A 402 -11.10 0.34 12.51
N GLY A 403 -12.10 -0.13 13.25
CA GLY A 403 -13.36 -0.59 12.66
C GLY A 403 -13.23 -1.93 11.93
N HIS A 404 -12.78 -2.96 12.66
CA HIS A 404 -12.75 -4.32 12.14
C HIS A 404 -12.95 -5.33 13.27
N ALA A 405 -13.74 -6.35 13.02
CA ALA A 405 -13.98 -7.46 13.92
C ALA A 405 -13.74 -8.78 13.22
N VAL A 406 -13.24 -9.77 13.97
CA VAL A 406 -13.04 -11.14 13.55
C VAL A 406 -13.82 -12.02 14.52
N LEU A 407 -14.74 -12.83 14.01
CA LEU A 407 -15.26 -14.00 14.69
C LEU A 407 -14.37 -15.18 14.28
N GLY A 408 -13.92 -15.99 15.23
CA GLY A 408 -12.95 -17.04 14.91
C GLY A 408 -12.99 -18.21 15.87
N ARG A 409 -12.87 -19.43 15.31
CA ARG A 409 -12.75 -20.68 16.09
C ARG A 409 -12.04 -21.77 15.28
N GLY A 410 -11.72 -22.87 15.96
CA GLY A 410 -11.11 -24.05 15.35
C GLY A 410 -9.58 -24.02 15.33
N LYS A 411 -8.99 -25.18 14.99
CA LYS A 411 -7.54 -25.42 14.99
C LYS A 411 -7.09 -26.09 13.71
N GLY A 412 -5.83 -25.85 13.32
CA GLY A 412 -5.24 -26.45 12.12
C GLY A 412 -6.13 -26.25 10.87
N PRO A 413 -6.51 -27.31 10.13
CA PRO A 413 -7.33 -27.20 8.92
C PRO A 413 -8.79 -26.82 9.17
N ASN A 414 -9.27 -26.91 10.43
CA ASN A 414 -10.65 -26.59 10.82
C ASN A 414 -10.79 -25.15 11.31
N GLN A 415 -9.75 -24.33 11.18
CA GLN A 415 -9.85 -22.91 11.46
C GLN A 415 -10.88 -22.24 10.54
N ILE A 416 -11.73 -21.42 11.13
CA ILE A 416 -12.67 -20.53 10.46
C ILE A 416 -12.55 -19.14 11.03
N GLN A 417 -12.56 -18.15 10.15
CA GLN A 417 -12.63 -16.74 10.48
C GLN A 417 -13.72 -16.09 9.62
N ALA A 418 -14.61 -15.32 10.27
CA ALA A 418 -15.54 -14.42 9.61
C ALA A 418 -15.21 -12.99 10.04
N HIS A 419 -14.88 -12.14 9.08
CA HIS A 419 -14.49 -10.76 9.34
C HIS A 419 -15.67 -9.84 9.01
N LEU A 420 -15.88 -8.82 9.84
CA LEU A 420 -16.77 -7.69 9.55
C LEU A 420 -15.93 -6.42 9.55
N HIS A 421 -15.90 -5.73 8.41
CA HIS A 421 -15.14 -4.50 8.23
C HIS A 421 -16.05 -3.27 8.23
N PHE A 422 -15.73 -2.26 9.03
CA PHE A 422 -16.55 -1.06 9.25
C PHE A 422 -15.67 0.18 9.57
N CYS A 423 -14.56 0.30 8.83
CA CYS A 423 -13.44 1.21 9.10
C CYS A 423 -13.66 2.65 8.64
N PHE A 424 -12.71 3.50 9.01
CA PHE A 424 -12.44 4.80 8.41
C PHE A 424 -11.84 4.66 7.00
N LEU A 425 -12.24 5.51 6.06
CA LEU A 425 -11.64 5.58 4.71
C LEU A 425 -10.75 6.82 4.60
N ASP A 426 -9.46 6.60 4.34
CA ASP A 426 -8.53 7.61 3.80
C ASP A 426 -8.22 7.27 2.33
N GLY A 427 -7.29 7.98 1.67
CA GLY A 427 -6.96 7.80 0.25
C GLY A 427 -6.53 6.38 -0.20
N HIS A 428 -6.29 5.46 0.74
CA HIS A 428 -5.99 4.04 0.49
C HIS A 428 -7.15 3.09 0.85
N GLY A 429 -8.30 3.62 1.29
CA GLY A 429 -9.50 2.87 1.62
C GLY A 429 -10.32 2.47 0.40
N HIS A 430 -11.11 1.42 0.55
CA HIS A 430 -12.06 0.96 -0.46
C HIS A 430 -13.49 1.39 -0.08
N ALA A 431 -14.39 1.46 -1.05
CA ALA A 431 -15.81 1.74 -0.81
C ALA A 431 -16.56 0.49 -0.29
N ASP A 432 -16.09 -0.09 0.81
CA ASP A 432 -16.37 -1.47 1.26
C ASP A 432 -16.94 -1.54 2.69
N ASN A 433 -17.57 -0.47 3.18
CA ASN A 433 -18.13 -0.46 4.52
C ASN A 433 -19.17 -1.58 4.70
N LEU A 434 -19.08 -2.27 5.83
CA LEU A 434 -19.80 -3.51 6.16
C LEU A 434 -19.46 -4.73 5.28
N ASN A 435 -18.30 -4.76 4.62
CA ASN A 435 -17.81 -5.94 3.89
C ASN A 435 -17.61 -7.16 4.83
N ILE A 436 -17.85 -8.36 4.29
CA ILE A 436 -17.56 -9.64 4.94
C ILE A 436 -16.40 -10.34 4.25
N ILE A 437 -15.59 -11.04 5.04
CA ILE A 437 -14.59 -11.99 4.56
C ILE A 437 -14.79 -13.32 5.29
N ILE A 438 -14.71 -14.45 4.58
CA ILE A 438 -14.76 -15.79 5.15
C ILE A 438 -13.51 -16.56 4.73
N PHE A 439 -12.68 -16.90 5.72
CA PHE A 439 -11.61 -17.89 5.58
C PHE A 439 -12.04 -19.16 6.29
N ALA A 440 -12.05 -20.30 5.59
CA ALA A 440 -12.40 -21.59 6.19
C ALA A 440 -11.78 -22.74 5.40
N LYS A 441 -11.62 -23.89 6.06
CA LYS A 441 -11.12 -25.13 5.42
C LYS A 441 -9.79 -24.92 4.66
N GLY A 442 -8.94 -24.03 5.18
CA GLY A 442 -7.63 -23.69 4.63
C GLY A 442 -7.62 -22.76 3.41
N LYS A 443 -8.77 -22.16 3.04
CA LYS A 443 -8.90 -21.27 1.88
C LYS A 443 -9.65 -19.99 2.23
N GLU A 444 -9.32 -18.91 1.54
CA GLU A 444 -10.12 -17.68 1.52
C GLU A 444 -11.29 -17.88 0.54
N LEU A 445 -12.47 -18.19 1.09
CA LEU A 445 -13.64 -18.60 0.31
C LEU A 445 -14.53 -17.43 -0.10
N LEU A 446 -14.54 -16.36 0.72
CA LEU A 446 -15.18 -15.10 0.43
C LEU A 446 -14.18 -13.98 0.78
N PRO A 447 -13.45 -13.43 -0.20
CA PRO A 447 -12.29 -12.58 0.04
C PRO A 447 -12.64 -11.09 0.08
N ASP A 448 -11.72 -10.27 0.56
CA ASP A 448 -11.58 -8.88 0.07
C ASP A 448 -10.66 -8.90 -1.17
N ILE A 449 -10.79 -7.99 -2.12
CA ILE A 449 -9.95 -8.03 -3.34
C ILE A 449 -8.49 -7.69 -3.00
N GLY A 450 -8.28 -6.70 -2.15
CA GLY A 450 -6.97 -6.11 -1.87
C GLY A 450 -6.45 -5.16 -2.93
N TYR A 451 -5.18 -4.78 -2.80
CA TYR A 451 -4.57 -3.76 -3.63
C TYR A 451 -4.21 -4.26 -5.02
N THR A 452 -4.40 -3.40 -6.02
CA THR A 452 -3.81 -3.56 -7.34
C THR A 452 -3.33 -2.23 -7.89
N HIS A 453 -2.25 -2.28 -8.69
CA HIS A 453 -1.72 -1.15 -9.45
C HIS A 453 -2.14 -1.20 -10.94
N THR A 454 -3.06 -2.11 -11.27
CA THR A 454 -3.54 -2.30 -12.63
C THR A 454 -4.70 -1.37 -12.96
N VAL A 455 -5.09 -1.38 -14.23
CA VAL A 455 -6.32 -0.77 -14.73
C VAL A 455 -7.59 -1.27 -14.00
N LEU A 456 -7.52 -2.37 -13.24
CA LEU A 456 -8.64 -2.87 -12.44
C LEU A 456 -8.76 -2.22 -11.06
N ARG A 457 -7.95 -1.20 -10.73
CA ARG A 457 -8.06 -0.48 -9.45
C ARG A 457 -9.44 0.11 -9.20
N ALA A 458 -10.11 0.65 -10.22
CA ALA A 458 -11.46 1.17 -10.10
C ALA A 458 -12.44 0.10 -9.57
N TRP A 459 -12.36 -1.12 -10.13
CA TRP A 459 -13.12 -2.28 -9.67
C TRP A 459 -12.74 -2.73 -8.27
N ALA A 460 -11.43 -2.82 -7.98
CA ALA A 460 -10.93 -3.26 -6.68
C ALA A 460 -11.35 -2.35 -5.52
N THR A 461 -11.70 -1.09 -5.79
CA THR A 461 -12.01 -0.09 -4.77
C THR A 461 -13.48 0.32 -4.73
N CYS A 462 -14.33 -0.18 -5.64
CA CYS A 462 -15.75 0.18 -5.69
C CYS A 462 -16.62 -0.78 -4.87
N THR A 463 -17.82 -0.34 -4.44
CA THR A 463 -18.69 -1.16 -3.58
C THR A 463 -19.14 -2.45 -4.24
N LEU A 464 -19.40 -2.44 -5.56
CA LEU A 464 -19.80 -3.64 -6.31
C LEU A 464 -18.70 -4.73 -6.33
N GLY A 465 -17.43 -4.35 -6.16
CA GLY A 465 -16.30 -5.27 -6.02
C GLY A 465 -16.22 -5.98 -4.67
N HIS A 466 -17.07 -5.62 -3.69
CA HIS A 466 -17.00 -6.15 -2.31
C HIS A 466 -18.28 -6.91 -1.93
N ASN A 467 -18.21 -7.68 -0.84
CA ASN A 467 -19.30 -8.51 -0.35
C ASN A 467 -20.18 -7.69 0.62
N THR A 468 -20.91 -6.70 0.09
CA THR A 468 -21.75 -5.77 0.88
C THR A 468 -23.02 -5.40 0.10
N VAL A 469 -23.78 -4.41 0.55
CA VAL A 469 -25.03 -3.96 -0.09
C VAL A 469 -24.87 -2.60 -0.78
N LEU A 470 -25.39 -2.49 -2.01
CA LEU A 470 -25.50 -1.23 -2.73
C LEU A 470 -26.91 -0.66 -2.62
N ILE A 471 -27.01 0.67 -2.53
CA ILE A 471 -28.28 1.40 -2.53
C ILE A 471 -28.38 2.21 -3.82
N ASP A 472 -29.48 2.04 -4.57
CA ASP A 472 -29.76 2.74 -5.83
C ASP A 472 -28.63 2.64 -6.87
N GLU A 473 -27.94 1.49 -6.90
CA GLU A 473 -26.78 1.20 -7.76
C GLU A 473 -25.59 2.16 -7.54
N LYS A 474 -25.58 2.89 -6.43
CA LYS A 474 -24.53 3.83 -6.08
C LYS A 474 -23.39 3.16 -5.33
N CYS A 475 -22.17 3.56 -5.67
CA CYS A 475 -21.00 3.27 -4.86
C CYS A 475 -21.06 4.10 -3.57
N GLN A 476 -20.59 3.53 -2.45
CA GLN A 476 -20.35 4.30 -1.24
C GLN A 476 -19.37 5.45 -1.53
N HIS A 477 -19.61 6.61 -0.92
CA HIS A 477 -18.70 7.74 -1.08
C HIS A 477 -17.45 7.56 -0.22
N LEU A 478 -16.33 8.09 -0.69
CA LEU A 478 -15.13 8.24 0.11
C LEU A 478 -15.12 9.66 0.70
N ARG A 479 -14.74 9.81 1.97
CA ARG A 479 -14.69 11.08 2.70
C ARG A 479 -13.26 11.32 3.13
N ASN A 480 -12.79 12.55 2.96
CA ASN A 480 -11.47 12.98 3.43
C ASN A 480 -11.54 13.75 4.76
N ASP A 481 -12.66 13.67 5.48
CA ASP A 481 -12.95 14.46 6.69
C ASP A 481 -12.60 13.74 8.01
N LYS A 482 -11.85 12.64 7.94
CA LYS A 482 -11.36 11.86 9.11
C LYS A 482 -12.45 11.23 9.99
N HIS A 483 -13.67 11.01 9.47
CA HIS A 483 -14.74 10.34 10.20
C HIS A 483 -14.81 8.82 9.91
N SER A 484 -14.90 7.99 10.97
CA SER A 484 -15.18 6.55 10.82
C SER A 484 -16.49 6.33 10.06
N PHE A 485 -16.53 5.43 9.07
CA PHE A 485 -17.74 5.16 8.30
C PHE A 485 -18.71 4.26 9.04
N GLY A 486 -18.22 3.42 9.95
CA GLY A 486 -19.05 2.55 10.76
C GLY A 486 -18.96 2.79 12.26
N SER A 487 -19.94 2.23 12.97
CA SER A 487 -19.98 2.15 14.43
C SER A 487 -20.31 0.73 14.86
N LEU A 488 -19.56 0.22 15.84
CA LEU A 488 -19.85 -1.06 16.47
C LEU A 488 -21.12 -0.94 17.32
N LEU A 489 -22.08 -1.85 17.13
CA LEU A 489 -23.34 -1.89 17.88
C LEU A 489 -23.39 -3.06 18.88
N LEU A 490 -22.86 -4.21 18.48
CA LEU A 490 -22.80 -5.42 19.31
C LEU A 490 -21.51 -6.18 19.04
N TYR A 491 -20.90 -6.70 20.09
CA TYR A 491 -19.82 -7.68 19.99
C TYR A 491 -19.85 -8.56 21.25
N ASP A 492 -20.18 -9.84 21.06
CA ASP A 492 -20.14 -10.82 22.14
C ASP A 492 -19.52 -12.12 21.63
N VAL A 493 -18.39 -12.47 22.26
CA VAL A 493 -17.60 -13.66 21.96
C VAL A 493 -17.34 -14.47 23.25
N GLY A 494 -18.14 -14.20 24.30
CA GLY A 494 -18.03 -14.87 25.60
C GLY A 494 -18.35 -16.36 25.55
N LYS A 495 -19.01 -16.82 24.47
CA LYS A 495 -19.27 -18.24 24.19
C LYS A 495 -18.47 -18.66 22.95
N PRO A 496 -17.55 -19.64 23.05
CA PRO A 496 -16.72 -20.05 21.92
C PRO A 496 -17.49 -20.53 20.68
N ASP A 497 -18.63 -21.20 20.89
CA ASP A 497 -19.44 -21.78 19.82
C ASP A 497 -20.57 -20.85 19.33
N ILE A 498 -20.77 -19.69 19.96
CA ILE A 498 -21.75 -18.68 19.52
C ILE A 498 -21.10 -17.31 19.67
N GLN A 499 -20.68 -16.74 18.56
CA GLN A 499 -20.03 -15.43 18.52
C GLN A 499 -20.88 -14.49 17.66
N VAL A 500 -21.00 -13.22 18.08
CA VAL A 500 -21.78 -12.22 17.37
C VAL A 500 -21.01 -10.92 17.23
N VAL A 501 -21.15 -10.31 16.05
CA VAL A 501 -20.78 -8.91 15.83
C VAL A 501 -21.87 -8.23 15.02
N GLU A 502 -22.12 -6.96 15.33
CA GLU A 502 -22.99 -6.11 14.54
C GLU A 502 -22.43 -4.69 14.48
N ALA A 503 -22.49 -4.10 13.29
CA ALA A 503 -22.07 -2.73 13.05
C ALA A 503 -23.06 -2.03 12.11
N CYS A 504 -23.16 -0.71 12.25
CA CYS A 504 -23.86 0.16 11.30
C CYS A 504 -22.86 0.99 10.49
N GLY A 505 -23.33 1.53 9.36
CA GLY A 505 -22.49 2.13 8.35
C GLY A 505 -23.15 3.25 7.56
N GLU A 506 -24.17 3.92 8.11
CA GLU A 506 -24.98 4.93 7.40
C GLU A 506 -24.12 6.04 6.78
N ARG A 507 -23.00 6.39 7.42
CA ARG A 507 -22.05 7.42 6.95
C ARG A 507 -21.35 7.08 5.63
N SER A 508 -21.50 5.88 5.09
CA SER A 508 -21.01 5.54 3.74
C SER A 508 -21.98 5.94 2.63
N TYR A 509 -23.21 6.30 2.97
CA TYR A 509 -24.26 6.70 2.02
C TYR A 509 -25.00 7.99 2.40
N ASP A 510 -24.81 8.54 3.60
CA ASP A 510 -25.53 9.73 4.11
C ASP A 510 -25.42 10.99 3.22
N LEU A 511 -24.36 11.10 2.40
CA LEU A 511 -24.21 12.19 1.42
C LEU A 511 -24.84 11.89 0.05
N ILE A 512 -25.27 10.66 -0.21
CA ILE A 512 -25.78 10.20 -1.52
C ILE A 512 -27.27 9.82 -1.44
N ILE A 513 -27.71 9.24 -0.32
CA ILE A 513 -29.07 8.73 -0.12
C ILE A 513 -29.80 9.61 0.90
N GLU A 514 -30.67 10.50 0.43
CA GLU A 514 -31.31 11.53 1.25
C GLU A 514 -32.21 10.98 2.36
N ASP A 515 -32.87 9.84 2.14
CA ASP A 515 -33.81 9.21 3.06
C ASP A 515 -33.23 7.97 3.79
N LEU A 516 -31.90 7.91 3.93
CA LEU A 516 -31.23 6.82 4.62
C LEU A 516 -31.50 6.85 6.14
N GLU A 517 -32.14 5.80 6.64
CA GLU A 517 -32.40 5.61 8.07
C GLU A 517 -31.59 4.46 8.68
N MET A 518 -31.22 3.45 7.87
CA MET A 518 -30.52 2.27 8.37
C MET A 518 -29.60 1.66 7.30
N TYR A 519 -28.38 1.33 7.71
CA TYR A 519 -27.45 0.51 6.94
C TYR A 519 -26.60 -0.31 7.92
N ARG A 520 -26.98 -1.57 8.17
CA ARG A 520 -26.49 -2.35 9.31
C ARG A 520 -26.29 -3.82 8.96
N ARG A 521 -25.24 -4.44 9.47
CA ARG A 521 -24.93 -5.86 9.26
C ARG A 521 -24.59 -6.55 10.57
N LEU A 522 -25.24 -7.70 10.79
CA LEU A 522 -24.97 -8.63 11.89
C LEU A 522 -24.38 -9.93 11.32
N LEU A 523 -23.29 -10.40 11.93
CA LEU A 523 -22.75 -11.74 11.72
C LEU A 523 -22.88 -12.55 13.01
N LEU A 524 -23.42 -13.77 12.90
CA LEU A 524 -23.45 -14.77 13.95
C LEU A 524 -22.64 -15.98 13.49
N MET A 525 -21.60 -16.38 14.24
CA MET A 525 -20.86 -17.62 13.98
C MET A 525 -21.33 -18.70 14.95
N ILE A 526 -21.77 -19.85 14.43
CA ILE A 526 -22.30 -20.98 15.21
C ILE A 526 -21.46 -22.23 14.95
N GLY A 527 -20.82 -22.73 16.00
CA GLY A 527 -20.11 -24.01 15.99
C GLY A 527 -21.08 -25.18 16.14
N VAL A 528 -21.09 -26.11 15.17
CA VAL A 528 -21.88 -27.36 15.22
C VAL A 528 -21.03 -28.52 15.74
N SER A 529 -19.76 -28.56 15.32
CA SER A 529 -18.78 -29.56 15.74
C SER A 529 -17.38 -28.93 15.80
N GLU A 530 -16.34 -29.74 16.01
CA GLU A 530 -14.95 -29.28 15.85
C GLU A 530 -14.60 -28.94 14.39
N GLU A 531 -15.25 -29.60 13.44
CA GLU A 531 -14.99 -29.42 12.01
C GLU A 531 -15.93 -28.40 11.38
N ASP A 532 -17.18 -28.34 11.84
CA ASP A 532 -18.25 -27.66 11.14
C ASP A 532 -18.77 -26.44 11.90
N THR A 533 -18.89 -25.34 11.17
CA THR A 533 -19.30 -24.02 11.65
C THR A 533 -19.97 -23.32 10.50
N TYR A 534 -21.10 -22.67 10.76
CA TYR A 534 -21.78 -21.83 9.79
C TYR A 534 -21.87 -20.40 10.31
N ILE A 535 -22.14 -19.46 9.39
CA ILE A 535 -22.30 -18.04 9.70
C ILE A 535 -23.69 -17.60 9.25
N VAL A 536 -24.45 -16.99 10.15
CA VAL A 536 -25.68 -16.28 9.83
C VAL A 536 -25.33 -14.82 9.59
N ASP A 537 -25.67 -14.33 8.41
CA ASP A 537 -25.40 -12.98 7.94
C ASP A 537 -26.72 -12.25 7.69
N ILE A 538 -26.98 -11.20 8.47
CA ILE A 538 -28.20 -10.41 8.38
C ILE A 538 -27.84 -8.98 8.03
N PHE A 539 -28.26 -8.54 6.84
CA PHE A 539 -28.08 -7.17 6.37
C PHE A 539 -29.43 -6.46 6.37
N ARG A 540 -29.50 -5.26 6.96
CA ARG A 540 -30.71 -4.43 7.03
C ARG A 540 -30.46 -3.08 6.40
N VAL A 541 -31.35 -2.67 5.52
CA VAL A 541 -31.33 -1.37 4.87
C VAL A 541 -32.70 -0.71 4.95
N LYS A 542 -32.73 0.59 5.27
CA LYS A 542 -33.91 1.45 5.19
C LYS A 542 -33.53 2.79 4.56
N GLY A 543 -34.17 3.13 3.44
CA GLY A 543 -33.84 4.27 2.59
C GLY A 543 -33.45 3.84 1.17
N GLY A 544 -33.45 4.78 0.22
CA GLY A 544 -33.28 4.48 -1.20
C GLY A 544 -34.48 3.74 -1.80
N SER A 545 -34.33 3.18 -3.00
CA SER A 545 -35.43 2.51 -3.73
C SER A 545 -35.08 1.14 -4.30
N LEU A 546 -33.79 0.83 -4.36
CA LEU A 546 -33.24 -0.42 -4.85
C LEU A 546 -32.06 -0.83 -3.97
N HIS A 547 -32.05 -2.10 -3.54
CA HIS A 547 -30.95 -2.69 -2.78
C HIS A 547 -30.39 -3.89 -3.54
N ASP A 548 -29.07 -3.89 -3.74
CA ASP A 548 -28.33 -5.01 -4.33
C ASP A 548 -27.43 -5.61 -3.26
N TRP A 549 -27.79 -6.78 -2.73
CA TRP A 549 -26.88 -7.57 -1.89
C TRP A 549 -25.92 -8.35 -2.78
N VAL A 550 -24.62 -8.17 -2.57
CA VAL A 550 -23.57 -8.69 -3.44
C VAL A 550 -22.69 -9.68 -2.69
N ALA A 551 -22.39 -10.79 -3.36
CA ALA A 551 -21.39 -11.75 -2.93
C ALA A 551 -20.55 -12.23 -4.11
N HIS A 552 -19.27 -12.39 -3.85
CA HIS A 552 -18.30 -12.94 -4.80
C HIS A 552 -17.94 -14.38 -4.43
N GLY A 553 -17.22 -15.05 -5.34
CA GLY A 553 -16.50 -16.28 -5.00
C GLY A 553 -15.11 -15.98 -4.44
N SER A 554 -14.28 -17.00 -4.35
CA SER A 554 -12.85 -16.83 -4.07
C SER A 554 -12.17 -16.00 -5.16
N ALA A 555 -11.20 -15.19 -4.75
CA ALA A 555 -10.35 -14.40 -5.65
C ALA A 555 -9.06 -15.16 -6.02
N ASP A 556 -8.73 -16.23 -5.29
CA ASP A 556 -7.54 -17.04 -5.51
C ASP A 556 -7.85 -18.39 -6.18
N GLU A 557 -9.07 -18.89 -6.01
CA GLU A 557 -9.46 -20.24 -6.42
C GLU A 557 -10.40 -20.21 -7.62
N ASP A 558 -10.13 -21.04 -8.63
CA ASP A 558 -11.10 -21.28 -9.69
C ASP A 558 -12.29 -22.06 -9.12
N GLN A 559 -13.50 -21.51 -9.28
CA GLN A 559 -14.72 -22.11 -8.75
C GLN A 559 -15.74 -22.44 -9.84
N GLU A 560 -16.56 -23.45 -9.56
CA GLU A 560 -17.84 -23.70 -10.23
C GLU A 560 -18.96 -23.17 -9.36
N VAL A 561 -19.93 -22.49 -9.97
CA VAL A 561 -21.06 -21.90 -9.24
C VAL A 561 -22.35 -22.62 -9.64
N LEU A 562 -23.01 -23.23 -8.66
CA LEU A 562 -24.27 -23.95 -8.83
C LEU A 562 -25.37 -23.25 -8.04
N CYS A 563 -26.48 -22.89 -8.70
CA CYS A 563 -27.64 -22.29 -8.06
C CYS A 563 -28.82 -23.27 -8.08
N SER A 564 -29.57 -23.36 -6.98
CA SER A 564 -30.78 -24.19 -6.92
C SER A 564 -31.92 -23.66 -7.81
N LEU A 565 -31.89 -22.36 -8.11
CA LEU A 565 -32.85 -21.73 -9.02
C LEU A 565 -32.50 -22.01 -10.48
N LYS A 566 -33.53 -22.16 -11.31
CA LYS A 566 -33.38 -22.24 -12.77
C LYS A 566 -33.17 -20.85 -13.37
N LEU A 567 -31.91 -20.38 -13.34
CA LEU A 567 -31.53 -19.08 -13.91
C LEU A 567 -31.63 -19.07 -15.44
N LYS A 568 -32.21 -18.01 -16.01
CA LYS A 568 -32.34 -17.79 -17.45
C LYS A 568 -31.35 -16.73 -17.93
N PRO A 569 -30.78 -16.83 -19.15
CA PRO A 569 -29.92 -15.78 -19.69
C PRO A 569 -30.60 -14.41 -19.68
N LYS A 570 -29.83 -13.38 -19.28
CA LYS A 570 -30.25 -11.98 -19.27
C LYS A 570 -29.27 -11.19 -20.16
N PRO A 571 -29.73 -10.47 -21.19
CA PRO A 571 -28.85 -9.78 -22.12
C PRO A 571 -28.19 -8.56 -21.48
N GLY A 572 -26.98 -8.23 -21.94
CA GLY A 572 -26.26 -7.03 -21.52
C GLY A 572 -25.39 -7.21 -20.29
N THR A 573 -25.17 -6.08 -19.61
CA THR A 573 -24.46 -5.97 -18.34
C THR A 573 -25.46 -5.66 -17.23
N LEU A 574 -25.00 -5.47 -15.98
CA LEU A 574 -25.94 -5.07 -14.91
C LEU A 574 -26.56 -3.68 -15.16
N ARG A 575 -25.98 -2.86 -16.05
CA ARG A 575 -26.58 -1.60 -16.53
C ARG A 575 -27.71 -1.79 -17.55
N GLY A 576 -27.90 -3.01 -18.05
CA GLY A 576 -28.86 -3.34 -19.10
C GLY A 576 -28.22 -3.63 -20.46
N PRO A 577 -29.05 -3.98 -21.47
CA PRO A 577 -28.60 -4.45 -22.78
C PRO A 577 -27.95 -3.38 -23.67
N ASP A 578 -28.40 -2.13 -23.57
CA ASP A 578 -28.03 -1.05 -24.50
C ASP A 578 -27.32 0.14 -23.81
N THR A 579 -27.04 0.01 -22.52
CA THR A 579 -26.48 1.11 -21.74
C THR A 579 -24.96 1.17 -21.94
N ARG A 580 -24.50 2.20 -22.65
CA ARG A 580 -23.06 2.52 -22.69
C ARG A 580 -22.59 2.92 -21.29
N TYR A 581 -21.46 2.38 -20.87
CA TYR A 581 -20.78 2.78 -19.64
C TYR A 581 -19.35 3.24 -19.98
N SER A 582 -18.85 4.19 -19.19
CA SER A 582 -17.44 4.56 -19.23
C SER A 582 -16.63 3.38 -18.70
N ASP A 583 -15.70 2.89 -19.52
CA ASP A 583 -14.74 1.91 -19.03
C ASP A 583 -13.75 2.62 -18.08
N THR A 584 -14.07 2.61 -16.78
CA THR A 584 -13.26 3.20 -15.69
C THR A 584 -11.84 2.64 -15.66
N ARG A 585 -11.60 1.48 -16.28
CA ARG A 585 -10.27 0.88 -16.42
C ARG A 585 -9.34 1.71 -17.30
N LYS A 586 -9.89 2.50 -18.22
CA LYS A 586 -9.11 3.47 -19.03
C LYS A 586 -8.62 4.66 -18.21
N GLU A 587 -9.04 4.76 -16.95
CA GLU A 587 -8.84 5.94 -16.10
C GLU A 587 -7.90 5.69 -14.92
N GLN A 588 -7.41 4.44 -14.75
CA GLN A 588 -6.45 3.98 -13.74
C GLN A 588 -6.80 4.43 -12.31
N ASP A 589 -5.81 4.91 -11.55
CA ASP A 589 -5.85 5.17 -10.11
C ASP A 589 -6.67 6.43 -9.72
N LEU A 590 -7.32 7.10 -10.68
CA LEU A 590 -8.20 8.24 -10.42
C LEU A 590 -9.60 7.75 -9.99
N ILE A 591 -9.91 7.99 -8.72
CA ILE A 591 -11.22 7.74 -8.13
C ILE A 591 -12.18 8.83 -8.61
N PHE A 592 -13.12 8.49 -9.51
CA PHE A 592 -14.20 9.40 -9.92
C PHE A 592 -15.40 9.34 -8.97
N GLU A 593 -16.15 10.44 -8.93
CA GLU A 593 -17.38 10.58 -8.14
C GLU A 593 -18.59 9.84 -8.75
N ASP A 594 -18.54 9.45 -10.03
CA ASP A 594 -19.58 8.67 -10.70
C ASP A 594 -19.07 7.25 -11.04
N ARG A 595 -19.08 6.35 -10.04
CA ARG A 595 -18.64 4.95 -10.18
C ARG A 595 -19.75 3.98 -10.59
N ASP A 596 -20.94 4.49 -10.91
CA ASP A 596 -22.08 3.67 -11.31
C ASP A 596 -21.81 2.90 -12.63
N SER A 597 -20.76 3.27 -13.37
CA SER A 597 -20.27 2.57 -14.56
C SER A 597 -19.72 1.17 -14.29
N ASP A 598 -19.31 0.85 -13.05
CA ASP A 598 -18.70 -0.45 -12.74
C ASP A 598 -19.70 -1.62 -12.84
N TYR A 599 -21.00 -1.34 -12.72
CA TYR A 599 -22.08 -2.28 -13.10
C TYR A 599 -21.97 -2.75 -14.55
N GLY A 600 -21.36 -1.93 -15.42
CA GLY A 600 -21.07 -2.27 -16.80
C GLY A 600 -19.99 -3.34 -16.97
N LEU A 601 -19.11 -3.53 -15.97
CA LEU A 601 -18.05 -4.53 -16.01
C LEU A 601 -18.54 -5.95 -15.72
N VAL A 602 -19.78 -6.09 -15.24
CA VAL A 602 -20.41 -7.38 -14.95
C VAL A 602 -21.32 -7.79 -16.11
N ASP A 603 -20.97 -8.89 -16.77
CA ASP A 603 -21.68 -9.43 -17.93
C ASP A 603 -21.97 -10.93 -17.76
N ASN A 604 -22.31 -11.62 -18.86
CA ASN A 604 -22.64 -13.05 -18.88
C ASN A 604 -23.75 -13.42 -17.89
N LEU A 605 -24.77 -12.55 -17.82
CA LEU A 605 -25.81 -12.59 -16.80
C LEU A 605 -26.80 -13.74 -17.01
N ARG A 606 -27.19 -14.35 -15.89
CA ARG A 606 -28.36 -15.22 -15.78
C ARG A 606 -29.16 -14.83 -14.54
N SER A 607 -30.49 -14.80 -14.62
CA SER A 607 -31.33 -14.45 -13.48
C SER A 607 -32.59 -15.29 -13.32
N ALA A 608 -33.14 -15.28 -12.11
CA ALA A 608 -34.47 -15.77 -11.78
C ALA A 608 -35.11 -14.84 -10.75
N VAL A 609 -36.44 -14.80 -10.74
CA VAL A 609 -37.21 -14.11 -9.71
C VAL A 609 -37.79 -15.16 -8.76
N THR A 610 -37.69 -14.93 -7.46
CA THR A 610 -38.18 -15.87 -6.45
C THR A 610 -38.55 -15.16 -5.15
N ASN A 611 -39.46 -15.78 -4.39
CA ASN A 611 -39.77 -15.47 -2.99
C ASN A 611 -39.46 -16.66 -2.05
N GLU A 612 -39.01 -17.79 -2.60
CA GLU A 612 -38.67 -19.02 -1.87
C GLU A 612 -37.22 -18.98 -1.37
N THR A 613 -36.89 -19.81 -0.38
CA THR A 613 -35.50 -20.06 0.04
C THR A 613 -34.72 -20.75 -1.09
N TRP A 614 -33.48 -20.34 -1.31
CA TRP A 614 -32.63 -20.88 -2.38
C TRP A 614 -31.16 -20.95 -1.97
N THR A 615 -30.37 -21.68 -2.75
CA THR A 615 -28.93 -21.85 -2.52
C THR A 615 -28.09 -21.45 -3.72
N CYS A 616 -26.88 -20.97 -3.44
CA CYS A 616 -25.81 -20.84 -4.41
C CYS A 616 -24.52 -21.42 -3.82
N ASP A 617 -23.80 -22.21 -4.61
CA ASP A 617 -22.73 -23.07 -4.14
C ASP A 617 -21.47 -22.85 -4.99
N TRP A 618 -20.44 -22.30 -4.36
CA TRP A 618 -19.12 -22.08 -4.95
C TRP A 618 -18.20 -23.24 -4.59
N LYS A 619 -17.98 -24.14 -5.55
CA LYS A 619 -17.13 -25.31 -5.39
C LYS A 619 -15.76 -25.09 -6.02
N CYS A 620 -14.68 -25.27 -5.25
CA CYS A 620 -13.32 -25.17 -5.78
C CYS A 620 -13.03 -26.30 -6.78
N LYS A 621 -12.41 -25.95 -7.91
CA LYS A 621 -12.07 -26.88 -9.00
C LYS A 621 -10.74 -27.63 -8.82
N ASP A 622 -10.04 -27.39 -7.71
CA ASP A 622 -8.73 -27.97 -7.40
C ASP A 622 -8.77 -29.43 -6.90
N GLY A 623 -9.97 -30.01 -6.79
CA GLY A 623 -10.16 -31.39 -6.31
C GLY A 623 -10.08 -31.54 -4.79
N SER A 624 -9.94 -30.46 -4.02
CA SER A 624 -9.88 -30.48 -2.55
C SER A 624 -11.21 -30.88 -1.89
N GLY A 625 -12.31 -30.79 -2.64
CA GLY A 625 -13.67 -30.95 -2.15
C GLY A 625 -14.15 -29.77 -1.30
N VAL A 626 -13.37 -28.69 -1.20
CA VAL A 626 -13.73 -27.49 -0.45
C VAL A 626 -14.68 -26.61 -1.26
N GLY A 627 -15.65 -26.01 -0.58
CA GLY A 627 -16.54 -25.01 -1.17
C GLY A 627 -17.22 -24.15 -0.12
N LEU A 628 -17.99 -23.19 -0.60
CA LEU A 628 -18.82 -22.30 0.20
C LEU A 628 -20.23 -22.31 -0.39
N ARG A 629 -21.21 -22.76 0.39
CA ARG A 629 -22.61 -22.62 0.05
C ARG A 629 -23.20 -21.44 0.81
N VAL A 630 -24.02 -20.65 0.12
CA VAL A 630 -24.96 -19.73 0.76
C VAL A 630 -26.38 -20.27 0.60
N THR A 631 -27.14 -20.26 1.69
CA THR A 631 -28.59 -20.41 1.68
C THR A 631 -29.21 -19.07 2.02
N MET A 632 -29.92 -18.46 1.07
CA MET A 632 -30.63 -17.20 1.25
C MET A 632 -32.10 -17.51 1.59
N LEU A 633 -32.60 -17.00 2.71
CA LEU A 633 -33.99 -17.23 3.10
C LEU A 633 -34.95 -16.58 2.10
N GLY A 634 -36.08 -17.27 1.89
CA GLY A 634 -37.24 -16.73 1.20
C GLY A 634 -37.84 -15.53 1.94
N GLY A 635 -38.61 -14.72 1.22
CA GLY A 635 -39.11 -13.44 1.72
C GLY A 635 -39.87 -12.67 0.64
N PRO A 636 -39.73 -11.33 0.58
CA PRO A 636 -40.23 -10.54 -0.54
C PRO A 636 -39.71 -11.06 -1.89
N GLU A 637 -40.42 -10.76 -2.96
CA GLU A 637 -39.99 -11.11 -4.32
C GLU A 637 -38.66 -10.42 -4.66
N ARG A 638 -37.65 -11.21 -5.01
CA ARG A 638 -36.28 -10.77 -5.32
C ARG A 638 -35.84 -11.27 -6.69
N GLU A 639 -35.04 -10.48 -7.38
CA GLU A 639 -34.31 -10.94 -8.56
C GLU A 639 -32.92 -11.45 -8.14
N VAL A 640 -32.65 -12.73 -8.36
CA VAL A 640 -31.33 -13.35 -8.15
C VAL A 640 -30.60 -13.36 -9.48
N ILE A 641 -29.44 -12.70 -9.54
CA ILE A 641 -28.64 -12.50 -10.75
C ILE A 641 -27.25 -13.08 -10.52
N LEU A 642 -26.81 -13.97 -11.41
CA LEU A 642 -25.44 -14.48 -11.45
C LEU A 642 -24.76 -13.99 -12.72
N GLY A 643 -23.66 -13.25 -12.56
CA GLY A 643 -22.85 -12.71 -13.65
C GLY A 643 -21.36 -13.00 -13.47
N GLN A 644 -20.55 -12.36 -14.30
CA GLN A 644 -19.10 -12.41 -14.24
C GLN A 644 -18.48 -11.01 -14.28
N GLY A 645 -17.66 -10.67 -13.29
CA GLY A 645 -16.90 -9.43 -13.21
C GLY A 645 -15.39 -9.66 -13.30
N PRO A 646 -14.55 -8.60 -13.35
CA PRO A 646 -13.10 -8.72 -13.45
C PRO A 646 -12.46 -9.51 -12.29
N SER A 647 -11.47 -10.36 -12.58
CA SER A 647 -10.67 -11.05 -11.56
C SER A 647 -9.31 -10.38 -11.37
N VAL A 648 -9.20 -9.56 -10.32
CA VAL A 648 -8.02 -8.72 -10.06
C VAL A 648 -6.77 -9.54 -9.72
N ARG A 649 -6.90 -10.53 -8.83
CA ARG A 649 -5.73 -11.31 -8.38
C ARG A 649 -5.20 -12.25 -9.46
N ALA A 650 -6.08 -12.77 -10.32
CA ALA A 650 -5.70 -13.70 -11.38
C ALA A 650 -4.77 -13.08 -12.45
N ILE A 651 -4.84 -11.75 -12.65
CA ILE A 651 -4.03 -11.05 -13.66
C ILE A 651 -2.61 -10.72 -13.20
N LYS A 652 -2.27 -10.92 -11.91
CA LYS A 652 -0.90 -10.80 -11.36
C LYS A 652 -0.17 -9.51 -11.75
N GLU A 653 -0.84 -8.36 -11.63
CA GLU A 653 -0.29 -7.04 -11.96
C GLU A 653 0.10 -6.87 -13.45
N GLU A 654 -0.58 -7.59 -14.37
CA GLU A 654 -0.40 -7.46 -15.81
C GLU A 654 -1.64 -6.85 -16.50
N ASN A 655 -1.58 -5.55 -16.82
CA ASN A 655 -2.67 -4.83 -17.49
C ASN A 655 -3.20 -5.49 -18.78
N ARG A 656 -2.32 -6.15 -19.55
CA ARG A 656 -2.69 -6.84 -20.78
C ARG A 656 -3.62 -8.06 -20.57
N LEU A 657 -3.78 -8.53 -19.34
CA LEU A 657 -4.63 -9.68 -18.98
C LEU A 657 -5.99 -9.27 -18.38
N ALA A 658 -6.26 -7.97 -18.22
CA ALA A 658 -7.41 -7.44 -17.48
C ALA A 658 -8.79 -7.91 -18.01
N ASP A 659 -8.93 -8.15 -19.31
CA ASP A 659 -10.18 -8.62 -19.93
C ASP A 659 -10.30 -10.16 -19.99
N LEU A 660 -9.21 -10.89 -19.71
CA LEU A 660 -9.16 -12.34 -19.92
C LEU A 660 -9.65 -13.15 -18.72
N TYR A 661 -9.49 -12.60 -17.51
CA TYR A 661 -9.81 -13.29 -16.26
C TYR A 661 -11.03 -12.67 -15.59
N LYS A 662 -12.04 -13.50 -15.34
CA LYS A 662 -13.30 -13.10 -14.69
C LYS A 662 -13.63 -14.00 -13.51
N THR A 663 -14.35 -13.46 -12.53
CA THR A 663 -14.89 -14.18 -11.37
C THR A 663 -16.40 -14.00 -11.30
N SER A 664 -17.08 -14.90 -10.58
CA SER A 664 -18.53 -14.85 -10.41
C SER A 664 -18.95 -13.69 -9.51
N VAL A 665 -20.03 -13.01 -9.87
CA VAL A 665 -20.70 -12.00 -9.04
C VAL A 665 -22.15 -12.43 -8.86
N LEU A 666 -22.56 -12.70 -7.62
CA LEU A 666 -23.94 -12.96 -7.24
C LEU A 666 -24.57 -11.67 -6.71
N VAL A 667 -25.69 -11.27 -7.31
CA VAL A 667 -26.46 -10.10 -6.90
C VAL A 667 -27.89 -10.54 -6.55
N VAL A 668 -28.36 -10.14 -5.38
CA VAL A 668 -29.76 -10.31 -4.95
C VAL A 668 -30.39 -8.93 -4.89
N ARG A 669 -31.21 -8.64 -5.90
CA ARG A 669 -31.80 -7.33 -6.13
C ARG A 669 -33.21 -7.26 -5.58
N GLU A 670 -33.47 -6.24 -4.77
CA GLU A 670 -34.76 -5.94 -4.17
C GLU A 670 -35.14 -4.49 -4.49
N LYS A 671 -36.32 -4.27 -5.09
CA LYS A 671 -36.87 -2.93 -5.35
C LYS A 671 -37.80 -2.54 -4.21
N ALA A 672 -37.22 -2.07 -3.11
CA ALA A 672 -37.96 -1.71 -1.91
C ALA A 672 -37.29 -0.55 -1.18
N LYS A 673 -38.08 0.10 -0.30
CA LYS A 673 -37.59 1.12 0.65
C LYS A 673 -36.86 0.49 1.83
N GLU A 674 -37.16 -0.77 2.11
CA GLU A 674 -36.69 -1.55 3.24
C GLU A 674 -36.31 -2.95 2.75
N SER A 675 -35.15 -3.46 3.15
CA SER A 675 -34.75 -4.84 2.86
C SER A 675 -34.06 -5.48 4.05
N VAL A 676 -34.27 -6.79 4.18
CA VAL A 676 -33.58 -7.64 5.14
C VAL A 676 -33.07 -8.89 4.43
N ASN A 677 -31.77 -8.91 4.11
CA ASN A 677 -31.11 -10.07 3.51
C ASN A 677 -30.63 -10.99 4.63
N VAL A 678 -31.03 -12.26 4.57
CA VAL A 678 -30.66 -13.27 5.57
C VAL A 678 -30.01 -14.44 4.86
N ALA A 679 -28.68 -14.52 4.98
CA ALA A 679 -27.84 -15.52 4.36
C ALA A 679 -27.24 -16.44 5.42
N VAL A 680 -27.23 -17.74 5.15
CA VAL A 680 -26.51 -18.74 5.95
C VAL A 680 -25.36 -19.27 5.12
N TRP A 681 -24.14 -18.97 5.55
CA TRP A 681 -22.90 -19.37 4.92
C TRP A 681 -22.40 -20.68 5.51
N GLU A 682 -22.23 -21.68 4.66
CA GLU A 682 -21.82 -23.04 4.98
C GLU A 682 -20.48 -23.35 4.26
N PRO A 683 -19.33 -23.10 4.90
CA PRO A 683 -18.05 -23.57 4.39
C PRO A 683 -17.88 -25.07 4.64
N TYR A 684 -17.69 -25.85 3.59
CA TYR A 684 -17.69 -27.31 3.68
C TYR A 684 -16.47 -27.95 3.02
N LYS A 685 -16.24 -29.23 3.35
CA LYS A 685 -15.26 -30.09 2.67
C LYS A 685 -15.88 -31.46 2.43
N GLY A 686 -16.05 -31.82 1.15
CA GLY A 686 -16.66 -33.08 0.73
C GLY A 686 -18.18 -33.00 0.64
N ALA A 687 -18.87 -32.99 1.78
CA ALA A 687 -20.33 -32.96 1.86
C ALA A 687 -20.84 -31.76 2.66
N HIS A 688 -22.09 -31.38 2.40
CA HIS A 688 -22.84 -30.40 3.19
C HIS A 688 -23.26 -31.01 4.53
N PHE A 689 -23.33 -30.19 5.56
CA PHE A 689 -23.72 -30.57 6.92
C PHE A 689 -25.00 -29.84 7.39
N ILE A 690 -25.50 -28.87 6.65
CA ILE A 690 -26.80 -28.23 6.88
C ILE A 690 -27.89 -28.95 6.07
N ASP A 691 -28.87 -29.52 6.76
CA ASP A 691 -30.00 -30.23 6.15
C ASP A 691 -31.06 -29.28 5.56
N GLY A 692 -31.22 -28.08 6.14
CA GLY A 692 -32.18 -27.08 5.67
C GLY A 692 -32.06 -25.77 6.41
N VAL A 693 -32.63 -24.71 5.83
CA VAL A 693 -32.75 -23.40 6.49
C VAL A 693 -34.16 -22.88 6.23
N GLU A 694 -34.89 -22.54 7.29
CA GLU A 694 -36.26 -22.07 7.19
C GLU A 694 -36.50 -20.77 7.96
N PRO A 695 -37.29 -19.82 7.41
CA PRO A 695 -37.72 -18.64 8.15
C PRO A 695 -38.67 -19.05 9.29
N LEU A 696 -38.48 -18.42 10.46
CA LEU A 696 -39.40 -18.52 11.59
C LEU A 696 -40.18 -17.21 11.74
N GLN A 697 -41.46 -17.33 12.11
CA GLN A 697 -42.23 -16.15 12.50
C GLN A 697 -41.79 -15.67 13.88
N VAL A 698 -41.58 -14.36 14.00
CA VAL A 698 -41.24 -13.70 15.27
C VAL A 698 -42.48 -12.97 15.77
N GLU A 699 -43.06 -13.42 16.88
CA GLU A 699 -44.20 -12.75 17.50
C GLU A 699 -43.75 -11.48 18.24
N GLY A 700 -44.43 -10.35 17.98
CA GLY A 700 -44.19 -9.09 18.69
C GLY A 700 -42.88 -8.36 18.35
N GLY A 701 -42.15 -8.81 17.32
CA GLY A 701 -40.97 -8.12 16.81
C GLY A 701 -41.31 -6.90 15.94
N ASP A 702 -40.30 -6.06 15.69
CA ASP A 702 -40.41 -5.03 14.64
C ASP A 702 -40.43 -5.66 13.23
N PRO A 703 -40.85 -4.93 12.18
CA PRO A 703 -40.92 -5.45 10.81
C PRO A 703 -39.60 -5.99 10.23
N MET A 704 -38.45 -5.64 10.81
CA MET A 704 -37.11 -6.09 10.41
C MET A 704 -36.55 -7.20 11.33
N SER A 705 -37.38 -7.72 12.23
CA SER A 705 -37.05 -8.85 13.08
C SER A 705 -36.98 -10.14 12.27
N VAL A 706 -35.95 -10.93 12.53
CA VAL A 706 -35.65 -12.15 11.77
C VAL A 706 -35.64 -13.33 12.70
N GLY A 707 -36.41 -14.36 12.36
CA GLY A 707 -36.31 -15.69 12.94
C GLY A 707 -35.74 -16.65 11.90
N VAL A 708 -34.70 -17.39 12.27
CA VAL A 708 -34.08 -18.41 11.39
C VAL A 708 -33.97 -19.71 12.18
N LYS A 709 -34.34 -20.82 11.54
CA LYS A 709 -33.94 -22.15 11.97
C LYS A 709 -32.97 -22.72 10.93
N VAL A 710 -31.84 -23.20 11.42
CA VAL A 710 -30.79 -23.88 10.66
C VAL A 710 -30.71 -25.31 11.16
#